data_AF-A0A4V6ARV5-F1
#
_entry.id   AF-A0A4V6ARV5-F1
#
_cell.length_a   1.000
_cell.length_b   1.000
_cell.length_c   1.000
_cell.angle_alpha   90.00
_cell.angle_beta   90.00
_cell.angle_gamma   90.00
#
_symmetry.space_group_name_H-M   'P 1'
#
loop_
_entity.id
_entity.type
_entity.pdbx_description
1 polymer ?
#
loop_
_entity_poly.entity_id
_entity_poly.type
_entity_poly.pdbx_seq_one_letter_code
_entity_poly.pdbx_strand_id
1 'polypeptide(L)'
;MPPKRKGPLQLVQREVDDITKQFDSLVKDVQTQDVSTEQALQRCQELQISAEKTLKSLKKLTKADEPAPVGNYDQRKQEQERRLQDMLERIDTLSLKLSPPGPSSAAGRPAKPPSQSGLCVYTVLSDFKGEQEGDLSVQRGEVLRIIRTTADGWWLAQDSKGNRGVVPKTYLKIDATDVLSAMGAIPSGFRPSTLNKLLVEGTTYRGSHHIQPELSPSKLSFSDLFLDPDTGRVRARQVRTCVCFTLWSCRMIPTPGVGVQVLSRHVRLCAFDGTQVLSNIHTVRATYNSKSPKTWSFSPKMTGILPIFLDGDCFLRCNSASPELGILFELGVTFIRNSTGERGDLSCGWAFLKLTDDTGNPIPNRTYELPVNGGTPYEKDVEVEASVTRGSPAGVFQQMLQARRQHKLIVKLKSVNSRTRTQLSVLPDTLLHCLSCVHLLALHRQLLADALLMDRPTMQNADLICSPILSTFPVLLDQPDLLDALRNTWLDAETNMSRAQKRDLPYLKREFAKVYMSSVYFLLHSPSLPRHRWADPATEEQRARVIYAYLDTLKHTQHTTGQSGGPEVFVDPMHQHLAFDITELTFDLLNVARASAVAVVIVSAVTGERLFGVGKKNKVFGGLVWILVASTLVQPDNPLGWVMFVSVFCFVLTTLWFFIFLCGANQSSVWPSLDVGFHFVAVVFYLSASVDLAYVTILKAAVLAVMSYVATLLYFLHAIFSAIRWQRS
;
A
#
# COMPACT_ATOMS: atom_id res chain seq x y z
N MET A 1 59.29 13.86 -12.35
CA MET A 1 58.08 14.06 -11.52
C MET A 1 57.36 12.73 -11.39
N PRO A 2 57.01 12.25 -10.19
CA PRO A 2 56.14 11.09 -10.06
C PRO A 2 54.74 11.43 -10.61
N PRO A 3 54.01 10.49 -11.22
CA PRO A 3 52.66 10.76 -11.72
C PRO A 3 51.76 11.18 -10.55
N LYS A 4 51.05 12.32 -10.70
CA LYS A 4 50.05 12.78 -9.72
C LYS A 4 49.09 11.62 -9.43
N ARG A 5 48.94 11.22 -8.16
CA ARG A 5 47.94 10.23 -7.74
C ARG A 5 46.57 10.72 -8.21
N LYS A 6 45.92 9.94 -9.09
CA LYS A 6 44.59 10.26 -9.62
C LYS A 6 43.57 10.10 -8.49
N GLY A 7 42.65 11.05 -8.40
CA GLY A 7 41.56 11.01 -7.43
C GLY A 7 40.54 9.91 -7.72
N PRO A 8 39.83 9.38 -6.71
CA PRO A 8 38.80 8.34 -6.90
C PRO A 8 37.72 8.70 -7.91
N LEU A 9 37.25 9.96 -7.95
CA LEU A 9 36.26 10.42 -8.94
C LEU A 9 36.81 10.37 -10.37
N GLN A 10 38.11 10.64 -10.54
CA GLN A 10 38.77 10.57 -11.84
C GLN A 10 38.98 9.12 -12.31
N LEU A 11 39.15 8.17 -11.37
CA LEU A 11 39.18 6.74 -11.68
C LEU A 11 37.81 6.26 -12.15
N VAL A 12 36.74 6.64 -11.45
CA VAL A 12 35.38 6.32 -11.87
C VAL A 12 35.04 6.94 -13.21
N GLN A 13 35.44 8.18 -13.47
CA GLN A 13 35.22 8.82 -14.77
C GLN A 13 35.88 8.04 -15.91
N ARG A 14 37.08 7.48 -15.68
CA ARG A 14 37.74 6.61 -16.65
C ARG A 14 36.98 5.30 -16.87
N GLU A 15 36.49 4.67 -15.79
CA GLU A 15 35.66 3.46 -15.90
C GLU A 15 34.39 3.75 -16.71
N VAL A 16 33.72 4.88 -16.47
CA VAL A 16 32.53 5.30 -17.24
C VAL A 16 32.87 5.47 -18.73
N ASP A 17 34.00 6.11 -19.04
CA ASP A 17 34.41 6.30 -20.44
C ASP A 17 34.81 4.98 -21.12
N ASP A 18 35.42 4.04 -20.38
CA ASP A 18 35.76 2.72 -20.90
C ASP A 18 34.50 1.86 -21.15
N ILE A 19 33.52 1.89 -20.24
CA ILE A 19 32.23 1.21 -20.43
C ILE A 19 31.46 1.83 -21.60
N THR A 20 31.47 3.17 -21.73
CA THR A 20 30.85 3.87 -22.87
C THR A 20 31.44 3.36 -24.20
N LYS A 21 32.77 3.29 -24.30
CA LYS A 21 33.45 2.79 -25.51
C LYS A 21 33.13 1.33 -25.81
N GLN A 22 33.06 0.48 -24.78
CA GLN A 22 32.73 -0.93 -24.98
C GLN A 22 31.28 -1.10 -25.42
N PHE A 23 30.36 -0.29 -24.91
CA PHE A 23 28.97 -0.27 -25.34
C PHE A 23 28.82 0.22 -26.78
N ASP A 24 29.45 1.33 -27.15
CA ASP A 24 29.40 1.84 -28.52
C ASP A 24 30.01 0.85 -29.53
N SER A 25 31.08 0.15 -29.14
CA SER A 25 31.67 -0.94 -29.90
C SER A 25 30.67 -2.10 -30.08
N LEU A 26 30.00 -2.53 -29.00
CA LEU A 26 28.98 -3.58 -29.06
C LEU A 26 27.78 -3.19 -29.94
N VAL A 27 27.31 -1.94 -29.86
CA VAL A 27 26.24 -1.44 -30.73
C VAL A 27 26.65 -1.50 -32.20
N LYS A 28 27.89 -1.13 -32.50
CA LYS A 28 28.43 -1.21 -33.86
C LYS A 28 28.51 -2.66 -34.36
N ASP A 29 29.05 -3.56 -33.53
CA ASP A 29 29.17 -4.99 -33.85
C ASP A 29 27.79 -5.64 -34.11
N VAL A 30 26.76 -5.22 -33.37
CA VAL A 30 25.37 -5.67 -33.57
C VAL A 30 24.77 -5.12 -34.87
N GLN A 31 25.08 -3.86 -35.22
CA GLN A 31 24.60 -3.24 -36.46
C GLN A 31 25.25 -3.82 -37.72
N THR A 32 26.53 -4.24 -37.64
CA THR A 32 27.25 -4.85 -38.76
C THR A 32 27.06 -6.37 -38.87
N GLN A 33 26.29 -6.98 -37.97
CA GLN A 33 26.10 -8.44 -37.85
C GLN A 33 27.42 -9.21 -37.65
N ASP A 34 28.48 -8.56 -37.15
CA ASP A 34 29.80 -9.17 -36.96
C ASP A 34 29.87 -10.13 -35.75
N VAL A 35 28.84 -10.12 -34.88
CA VAL A 35 28.80 -10.91 -33.63
C VAL A 35 27.48 -11.67 -33.52
N SER A 36 27.56 -12.92 -33.05
CA SER A 36 26.37 -13.75 -32.82
C SER A 36 25.46 -13.15 -31.73
N THR A 37 24.15 -13.32 -31.86
CA THR A 37 23.15 -12.78 -30.91
C THR A 37 23.43 -13.20 -29.46
N GLU A 38 23.89 -14.44 -29.26
CA GLU A 38 24.24 -14.99 -27.94
C GLU A 38 25.47 -14.30 -27.33
N GLN A 39 26.52 -14.07 -28.13
CA GLN A 39 27.70 -13.33 -27.69
C GLN A 39 27.40 -11.85 -27.44
N ALA A 40 26.52 -11.24 -28.25
CA ALA A 40 26.07 -9.88 -28.03
C ALA A 40 25.29 -9.73 -26.71
N LEU A 41 24.42 -10.70 -26.40
CA LEU A 41 23.65 -10.75 -25.16
C LEU A 41 24.54 -10.95 -23.93
N GLN A 42 25.56 -11.81 -24.04
CA GLN A 42 26.57 -11.99 -23.00
C GLN A 42 27.35 -10.69 -22.74
N ARG A 43 27.79 -10.00 -23.80
CA ARG A 43 28.50 -8.70 -23.66
C ARG A 43 27.61 -7.62 -23.08
N CYS A 44 26.31 -7.59 -23.41
CA CYS A 44 25.34 -6.70 -22.76
C CYS A 44 25.26 -6.96 -21.24
N GLN A 45 25.20 -8.23 -20.82
CA GLN A 45 25.15 -8.59 -19.39
C GLN A 45 26.44 -8.19 -18.65
N GLU A 46 27.60 -8.41 -19.26
CA GLU A 46 28.90 -8.02 -18.68
C GLU A 46 29.00 -6.49 -18.51
N LEU A 47 28.56 -5.72 -19.51
CA LEU A 47 28.51 -4.26 -19.45
C LEU A 47 27.52 -3.75 -18.41
N GLN A 48 26.36 -4.40 -18.29
CA GLN A 48 25.35 -4.06 -17.27
C GLN A 48 25.92 -4.26 -15.85
N ILE A 49 26.55 -5.40 -15.58
CA ILE A 49 27.19 -5.68 -14.29
C ILE A 49 28.32 -4.68 -14.00
N SER A 50 29.11 -4.33 -15.02
CA SER A 50 30.19 -3.35 -14.88
C SER A 50 29.66 -1.95 -14.56
N ALA A 51 28.64 -1.48 -15.28
CA ALA A 51 28.01 -0.19 -15.07
C ALA A 51 27.33 -0.08 -13.70
N GLU A 52 26.61 -1.11 -13.25
CA GLU A 52 25.99 -1.15 -11.92
C GLU A 52 27.03 -1.12 -10.79
N LYS A 53 28.14 -1.85 -10.97
CA LYS A 53 29.25 -1.85 -10.01
C LYS A 53 29.90 -0.47 -9.90
N THR A 54 30.18 0.18 -11.04
CA THR A 54 30.76 1.53 -11.07
C THR A 54 29.79 2.58 -10.52
N LEU A 55 28.48 2.46 -10.77
CA LEU A 55 27.45 3.31 -10.17
C LEU A 55 27.39 3.16 -8.64
N LYS A 56 27.49 1.93 -8.12
CA LYS A 56 27.53 1.65 -6.68
C LYS A 56 28.80 2.22 -6.02
N SER A 57 29.94 2.12 -6.70
CA SER A 57 31.19 2.74 -6.26
C SER A 57 31.08 4.27 -6.25
N LEU A 58 30.53 4.88 -7.31
CA LEU A 58 30.32 6.32 -7.41
C LEU A 58 29.44 6.85 -6.28
N LYS A 59 28.32 6.17 -5.98
CA LYS A 59 27.40 6.57 -4.90
C LYS A 59 28.07 6.62 -3.53
N LYS A 60 29.03 5.73 -3.27
CA LYS A 60 29.78 5.65 -2.01
C LYS A 60 30.87 6.70 -1.86
N LEU A 61 31.35 7.31 -2.95
CA LEU A 61 32.40 8.31 -2.90
C LEU A 61 31.92 9.61 -2.25
N THR A 62 32.74 10.15 -1.36
CA THR A 62 32.51 11.44 -0.71
C THR A 62 33.64 12.40 -1.06
N LYS A 63 33.39 13.71 -0.90
CA LYS A 63 34.39 14.76 -1.14
C LYS A 63 35.66 14.59 -0.29
N ALA A 64 35.57 13.89 0.84
CA ALA A 64 36.70 13.61 1.75
C ALA A 64 37.66 12.53 1.22
N ASP A 65 37.23 11.72 0.25
CA ASP A 65 38.04 10.64 -0.33
C ASP A 65 39.04 11.15 -1.39
N GLU A 66 38.95 12.42 -1.77
CA GLU A 66 39.82 13.02 -2.78
C GLU A 66 41.17 13.49 -2.20
N PRO A 67 42.31 13.16 -2.83
CA PRO A 67 43.64 13.54 -2.33
C PRO A 67 43.95 15.03 -2.48
N ALA A 68 43.13 15.79 -3.20
CA ALA A 68 43.21 17.23 -3.33
C ALA A 68 41.79 17.84 -3.51
N PRO A 69 41.56 19.10 -3.12
CA PRO A 69 40.27 19.74 -3.32
C PRO A 69 39.86 19.77 -4.80
N VAL A 70 38.77 19.08 -5.13
CA VAL A 70 38.20 19.06 -6.48
C VAL A 70 37.09 20.13 -6.57
N GLY A 71 37.27 21.10 -7.46
CA GLY A 71 36.23 22.10 -7.76
C GLY A 71 34.99 21.46 -8.39
N ASN A 72 33.80 21.90 -7.97
CA ASN A 72 32.50 21.40 -8.45
C ASN A 72 32.35 19.87 -8.34
N TYR A 73 32.86 19.28 -7.26
CA TYR A 73 32.83 17.83 -7.01
C TYR A 73 31.43 17.22 -7.14
N ASP A 74 30.43 17.80 -6.47
CA ASP A 74 29.07 17.26 -6.43
C ASP A 74 28.40 17.30 -7.81
N GLN A 75 28.61 18.37 -8.58
CA GLN A 75 28.13 18.47 -9.97
C GLN A 75 28.78 17.42 -10.87
N ARG A 76 30.10 17.21 -10.75
CA ARG A 76 30.82 16.20 -11.55
C ARG A 76 30.39 14.79 -11.19
N LYS A 77 30.16 14.51 -9.91
CA LYS A 77 29.64 13.24 -9.42
C LYS A 77 28.23 12.97 -9.98
N GLN A 78 27.34 13.97 -9.90
CA GLN A 78 25.98 13.87 -10.41
C GLN A 78 25.94 13.66 -11.93
N GLU A 79 26.83 14.31 -12.69
CA GLU A 79 26.90 14.11 -14.14
C GLU A 79 27.39 12.70 -14.51
N GLN A 80 28.37 12.14 -13.79
CA GLN A 80 28.77 10.74 -14.02
C GLN A 80 27.68 9.75 -13.63
N GLU A 81 26.90 10.05 -12.58
CA GLU A 81 25.75 9.23 -12.19
C GLU A 81 24.67 9.24 -13.29
N ARG A 82 24.36 10.42 -13.84
CA ARG A 82 23.41 10.57 -14.96
C ARG A 82 23.88 9.80 -16.20
N ARG A 83 25.17 9.90 -16.55
CA ARG A 83 25.76 9.16 -17.69
C ARG A 83 25.66 7.64 -17.52
N LEU A 84 25.90 7.12 -16.32
CA LEU A 84 25.78 5.69 -16.04
C LEU A 84 24.32 5.21 -16.09
N GLN A 85 23.38 6.02 -15.59
CA GLN A 85 21.94 5.69 -15.64
C GLN A 85 21.41 5.64 -17.09
N ASP A 86 21.75 6.64 -17.91
CA ASP A 86 21.41 6.67 -19.34
C ASP A 86 21.99 5.45 -20.08
N MET A 87 23.23 5.08 -19.76
CA MET A 87 23.87 3.93 -20.36
C MET A 87 23.21 2.60 -19.96
N LEU A 88 22.79 2.45 -18.69
CA LEU A 88 22.07 1.26 -18.23
C LEU A 88 20.72 1.11 -18.97
N GLU A 89 19.99 2.20 -19.18
CA GLU A 89 18.74 2.19 -19.93
C GLU A 89 18.95 1.81 -21.41
N ARG A 90 20.04 2.30 -22.01
CA ARG A 90 20.41 1.96 -23.39
C ARG A 90 20.88 0.51 -23.54
N ILE A 91 21.61 -0.03 -22.57
CA ILE A 91 22.00 -1.44 -22.52
C ILE A 91 20.76 -2.34 -22.39
N ASP A 92 19.82 -1.98 -21.52
CA ASP A 92 18.57 -2.72 -21.34
C ASP A 92 17.73 -2.73 -22.62
N THR A 93 17.62 -1.57 -23.27
CA THR A 93 16.93 -1.43 -24.57
C THR A 93 17.57 -2.30 -25.66
N LEU A 94 18.90 -2.38 -25.71
CA LEU A 94 19.61 -3.21 -26.67
C LEU A 94 19.44 -4.72 -26.35
N SER A 95 19.46 -5.09 -25.07
CA SER A 95 19.20 -6.44 -24.59
C SER A 95 17.79 -6.93 -24.94
N LEU A 96 16.78 -6.06 -24.82
CA LEU A 96 15.40 -6.34 -25.23
C LEU A 96 15.29 -6.56 -26.74
N LYS A 97 15.99 -5.77 -27.56
CA LYS A 97 16.01 -5.92 -29.03
C LYS A 97 16.74 -7.18 -29.51
N LEU A 98 17.72 -7.66 -28.75
CA LEU A 98 18.50 -8.85 -29.05
C LEU A 98 17.84 -10.14 -28.54
N SER A 99 16.78 -10.05 -27.74
CA SER A 99 16.07 -11.23 -27.23
C SER A 99 15.36 -11.96 -28.37
N PRO A 100 15.52 -13.30 -28.51
CA PRO A 100 14.96 -14.04 -29.63
C PRO A 100 13.42 -14.09 -29.59
N PRO A 101 12.73 -14.12 -30.75
CA PRO A 101 11.32 -14.48 -30.80
C PRO A 101 11.11 -15.89 -30.24
N GLY A 102 10.00 -16.08 -29.51
CA GLY A 102 9.70 -17.29 -28.75
C GLY A 102 9.82 -18.61 -29.54
N PRO A 103 10.04 -19.75 -28.86
CA PRO A 103 10.40 -21.00 -29.50
C PRO A 103 9.21 -21.64 -30.22
N SER A 104 9.11 -21.44 -31.53
CA SER A 104 8.38 -22.35 -32.43
C SER A 104 9.04 -22.43 -33.81
N SER A 105 10.17 -23.14 -33.90
CA SER A 105 10.65 -23.76 -35.16
C SER A 105 11.73 -24.84 -35.00
N ALA A 106 11.75 -25.59 -33.89
CA ALA A 106 12.66 -26.74 -33.77
C ALA A 106 11.97 -27.95 -33.12
N ALA A 107 11.00 -28.52 -33.83
CA ALA A 107 10.63 -29.91 -33.61
C ALA A 107 11.80 -30.81 -34.06
N GLY A 108 12.37 -31.57 -33.12
CA GLY A 108 13.15 -32.78 -33.43
C GLY A 108 14.63 -32.74 -33.07
N ARG A 109 14.96 -32.93 -31.79
CA ARG A 109 16.04 -33.83 -31.31
C ARG A 109 15.97 -33.96 -29.78
N PRO A 110 16.12 -35.17 -29.21
CA PRO A 110 16.08 -35.34 -27.76
C PRO A 110 17.43 -34.92 -27.17
N ALA A 111 17.50 -33.73 -26.58
CA ALA A 111 18.60 -33.34 -25.70
C ALA A 111 18.35 -33.89 -24.28
N LYS A 112 19.37 -34.53 -23.70
CA LYS A 112 19.37 -35.15 -22.36
C LYS A 112 18.80 -34.20 -21.28
N PRO A 113 18.07 -34.72 -20.27
CA PRO A 113 17.49 -33.89 -19.22
C PRO A 113 18.60 -33.25 -18.37
N PRO A 114 18.63 -31.90 -18.21
CA PRO A 114 19.38 -31.29 -17.14
C PRO A 114 18.68 -31.58 -15.79
N SER A 115 19.51 -31.77 -14.78
CA SER A 115 19.19 -32.00 -13.37
C SER A 115 18.03 -31.16 -12.84
N GLN A 116 17.14 -31.81 -12.07
CA GLN A 116 16.08 -31.18 -11.28
C GLN A 116 16.67 -30.12 -10.32
N SER A 117 16.67 -28.85 -10.74
CA SER A 117 16.93 -27.70 -9.86
C SER A 117 15.62 -27.29 -9.20
N GLY A 118 15.57 -27.33 -7.87
CA GLY A 118 14.34 -27.13 -7.09
C GLY A 118 13.58 -25.85 -7.45
N LEU A 119 12.33 -26.00 -7.89
CA LEU A 119 11.13 -25.51 -7.22
C LEU A 119 11.22 -24.12 -6.53
N CYS A 120 11.87 -23.13 -7.15
CA CYS A 120 11.93 -21.75 -6.66
C CYS A 120 10.76 -20.92 -7.23
N VAL A 121 10.26 -19.97 -6.43
CA VAL A 121 9.19 -19.05 -6.82
C VAL A 121 9.80 -17.70 -7.24
N TYR A 122 9.25 -17.12 -8.30
CA TYR A 122 9.75 -15.91 -8.95
C TYR A 122 8.65 -14.85 -9.01
N THR A 123 9.01 -13.59 -8.80
CA THR A 123 8.14 -12.42 -9.01
C THR A 123 8.38 -11.84 -10.40
N VAL A 124 7.31 -11.52 -11.10
CA VAL A 124 7.36 -10.90 -12.43
C VAL A 124 7.75 -9.42 -12.30
N LEU A 125 8.78 -9.00 -13.03
CA LEU A 125 9.35 -7.65 -13.01
C LEU A 125 8.58 -6.66 -13.87
N SER A 126 8.03 -7.13 -14.99
CA SER A 126 7.34 -6.36 -16.01
C SER A 126 6.23 -7.19 -16.63
N ASP A 127 5.17 -6.54 -17.10
CA ASP A 127 4.08 -7.23 -17.78
C ASP A 127 4.63 -7.99 -19.01
N PHE A 128 4.27 -9.26 -19.13
CA PHE A 128 4.56 -10.09 -20.29
C PHE A 128 3.24 -10.62 -20.83
N LYS A 129 2.88 -10.18 -22.03
CA LYS A 129 1.70 -10.70 -22.74
C LYS A 129 2.17 -11.83 -23.62
N GLY A 130 1.63 -13.03 -23.40
CA GLY A 130 1.92 -14.17 -24.24
C GLY A 130 1.46 -13.91 -25.66
N GLU A 131 2.35 -14.10 -26.62
CA GLU A 131 2.10 -13.83 -28.05
C GLU A 131 1.85 -15.14 -28.82
N GLN A 132 2.29 -16.28 -28.28
CA GLN A 132 2.18 -17.61 -28.90
C GLN A 132 1.38 -18.60 -28.05
N GLU A 133 0.90 -19.66 -28.70
CA GLU A 133 0.20 -20.76 -28.04
C GLU A 133 1.18 -21.56 -27.16
N GLY A 134 1.01 -21.46 -25.84
CA GLY A 134 1.93 -22.03 -24.85
C GLY A 134 2.66 -21.00 -23.99
N ASP A 135 2.57 -19.70 -24.33
CA ASP A 135 3.06 -18.61 -23.49
C ASP A 135 2.12 -18.37 -22.30
N LEU A 136 2.71 -18.11 -21.13
CA LEU A 136 1.94 -17.67 -19.97
C LEU A 136 1.94 -16.15 -19.93
N SER A 137 0.77 -15.53 -20.13
CA SER A 137 0.62 -14.09 -19.92
C SER A 137 0.66 -13.78 -18.42
N VAL A 138 1.56 -12.89 -18.02
CA VAL A 138 1.81 -12.55 -16.62
C VAL A 138 1.93 -11.05 -16.40
N GLN A 139 1.48 -10.58 -15.25
CA GLN A 139 1.54 -9.16 -14.87
C GLN A 139 2.66 -8.89 -13.87
N ARG A 140 3.21 -7.68 -13.90
CA ARG A 140 4.20 -7.21 -12.94
C ARG A 140 3.69 -7.40 -11.51
N GLY A 141 4.52 -8.02 -10.68
CA GLY A 141 4.20 -8.36 -9.29
C GLY A 141 3.55 -9.74 -9.12
N GLU A 142 3.14 -10.41 -10.19
CA GLU A 142 2.64 -11.80 -10.09
C GLU A 142 3.75 -12.77 -9.67
N VAL A 143 3.35 -13.82 -8.98
CA VAL A 143 4.23 -14.82 -8.38
C VAL A 143 4.06 -16.13 -9.15
N LEU A 144 5.16 -16.61 -9.74
CA LEU A 144 5.20 -17.77 -10.60
C LEU A 144 6.06 -18.88 -10.00
N ARG A 145 5.61 -20.12 -10.11
CA ARG A 145 6.39 -21.29 -9.77
C ARG A 145 7.09 -21.82 -11.01
N ILE A 146 8.42 -21.88 -11.02
CA ILE A 146 9.15 -22.44 -12.16
C ILE A 146 9.15 -23.97 -12.07
N ILE A 147 8.57 -24.60 -13.08
CA ILE A 147 8.49 -26.06 -13.23
C ILE A 147 9.75 -26.59 -13.91
N ARG A 148 10.20 -25.91 -14.97
CA ARG A 148 11.34 -26.35 -15.77
C ARG A 148 12.10 -25.16 -16.32
N THR A 149 13.42 -25.20 -16.21
CA THR A 149 14.33 -24.24 -16.83
C THR A 149 14.91 -24.83 -18.12
N THR A 150 15.11 -23.97 -19.10
CA THR A 150 15.70 -24.29 -20.41
C THR A 150 16.84 -23.30 -20.67
N ALA A 151 17.81 -23.73 -21.48
CA ALA A 151 19.02 -22.96 -21.78
C ALA A 151 18.74 -21.75 -22.69
N ASP A 152 17.65 -21.78 -23.46
CA ASP A 152 17.17 -20.71 -24.34
C ASP A 152 16.56 -19.51 -23.59
N GLY A 153 16.47 -19.58 -22.26
CA GLY A 153 15.94 -18.49 -21.42
C GLY A 153 14.41 -18.47 -21.27
N TRP A 154 13.68 -19.44 -21.85
CA TRP A 154 12.21 -19.54 -21.81
C TRP A 154 11.72 -20.58 -20.82
N TRP A 155 11.46 -20.17 -19.58
CA TRP A 155 11.19 -21.10 -18.50
C TRP A 155 9.71 -21.45 -18.42
N LEU A 156 9.43 -22.74 -18.21
CA LEU A 156 8.08 -23.22 -17.96
C LEU A 156 7.66 -22.82 -16.55
N ALA A 157 6.70 -21.93 -16.45
CA ALA A 157 6.15 -21.40 -15.22
C ALA A 157 4.71 -21.88 -15.00
N GLN A 158 4.28 -21.85 -13.74
CA GLN A 158 2.90 -22.03 -13.32
C GLN A 158 2.45 -20.82 -12.51
N ASP A 159 1.32 -20.22 -12.89
CA ASP A 159 0.71 -19.13 -12.14
C ASP A 159 -0.05 -19.65 -10.89
N SER A 160 -0.53 -18.73 -10.07
CA SER A 160 -1.35 -19.03 -8.88
C SER A 160 -2.71 -19.66 -9.21
N LYS A 161 -3.17 -19.56 -10.46
CA LYS A 161 -4.41 -20.15 -10.97
C LYS A 161 -4.21 -21.57 -11.51
N GLY A 162 -2.96 -22.06 -11.50
CA GLY A 162 -2.58 -23.38 -11.98
C GLY A 162 -2.30 -23.45 -13.48
N ASN A 163 -2.44 -22.36 -14.23
CA ASN A 163 -2.12 -22.29 -15.65
C ASN A 163 -0.62 -22.42 -15.85
N ARG A 164 -0.22 -23.14 -16.89
CA ARG A 164 1.18 -23.39 -17.21
C ARG A 164 1.49 -22.82 -18.58
N GLY A 165 2.65 -22.22 -18.70
CA GLY A 165 3.18 -21.74 -19.96
C GLY A 165 4.59 -21.22 -19.79
N VAL A 166 5.25 -20.95 -20.90
CA VAL A 166 6.61 -20.43 -20.88
C VAL A 166 6.63 -18.92 -20.65
N VAL A 167 7.62 -18.46 -19.90
CA VAL A 167 7.89 -17.04 -19.64
C VAL A 167 9.39 -16.77 -19.79
N PRO A 168 9.78 -15.61 -20.32
CA PRO A 168 11.18 -15.25 -20.45
C PRO A 168 11.80 -14.96 -19.07
N LYS A 169 12.94 -15.59 -18.77
CA LYS A 169 13.68 -15.41 -17.51
C LYS A 169 13.96 -13.94 -17.18
N THR A 170 14.20 -13.10 -18.18
CA THR A 170 14.52 -11.68 -18.04
C THR A 170 13.38 -10.87 -17.39
N TYR A 171 12.15 -11.38 -17.47
CA TYR A 171 10.97 -10.78 -16.85
C TYR A 171 10.74 -11.28 -15.41
N LEU A 172 11.65 -12.10 -14.88
CA LEU A 172 11.49 -12.74 -13.58
C LEU A 172 12.62 -12.35 -12.63
N LYS A 173 12.24 -12.04 -11.39
CA LYS A 173 13.16 -11.89 -10.25
C LYS A 173 12.88 -13.00 -9.26
N ILE A 174 13.92 -13.70 -8.80
CA ILE A 174 13.74 -14.67 -7.71
C ILE A 174 13.22 -13.91 -6.50
N ASP A 175 12.16 -14.40 -5.83
CA ASP A 175 11.76 -13.78 -4.57
C ASP A 175 12.99 -13.79 -3.68
N ALA A 176 13.36 -12.61 -3.23
CA ALA A 176 14.54 -12.37 -2.46
C ALA A 176 14.54 -13.36 -1.25
N THR A 177 13.38 -13.64 -0.69
CA THR A 177 13.16 -14.59 0.42
C THR A 177 13.48 -16.03 0.03
N ASP A 178 13.17 -16.45 -1.20
CA ASP A 178 13.47 -17.79 -1.71
C ASP A 178 14.96 -18.00 -1.96
N VAL A 179 15.68 -16.95 -2.40
CA VAL A 179 17.16 -16.99 -2.44
C VAL A 179 17.73 -17.23 -1.04
N LEU A 180 17.20 -16.52 -0.03
CA LEU A 180 17.66 -16.70 1.35
C LEU A 180 17.32 -18.09 1.90
N SER A 181 16.13 -18.61 1.60
CA SER A 181 15.74 -19.97 1.94
C SER A 181 16.65 -21.00 1.28
N ALA A 182 16.90 -20.86 -0.03
CA ALA A 182 17.76 -21.75 -0.81
C ALA A 182 19.22 -21.72 -0.34
N MET A 183 19.68 -20.57 0.18
CA MET A 183 21.01 -20.42 0.78
C MET A 183 21.07 -20.92 2.24
N GLY A 184 19.96 -21.42 2.81
CA GLY A 184 19.88 -21.81 4.22
C GLY A 184 20.01 -20.63 5.20
N ALA A 185 19.86 -19.40 4.71
CA ALA A 185 20.00 -18.18 5.48
C ALA A 185 18.73 -17.81 6.25
N ILE A 186 17.59 -18.47 6.03
CA ILE A 186 16.38 -18.30 6.84
C ILE A 186 15.74 -19.65 7.19
N PRO A 187 15.11 -19.79 8.38
CA PRO A 187 14.39 -21.00 8.76
C PRO A 187 13.24 -21.36 7.81
N SER A 188 12.93 -22.65 7.69
CA SER A 188 11.92 -23.18 6.77
C SER A 188 10.51 -22.64 6.98
N GLY A 189 10.17 -22.25 8.22
CA GLY A 189 8.88 -21.66 8.56
C GLY A 189 8.76 -20.18 8.23
N PHE A 190 9.83 -19.51 7.78
CA PHE A 190 9.79 -18.07 7.50
C PHE A 190 9.13 -17.81 6.15
N ARG A 191 8.42 -16.68 6.07
CA ARG A 191 7.75 -16.20 4.85
C ARG A 191 7.93 -14.70 4.70
N PRO A 192 7.73 -14.12 3.50
CA PRO A 192 7.50 -12.68 3.39
C PRO A 192 6.34 -12.24 4.31
N SER A 193 6.48 -11.11 5.01
CA SER A 193 5.43 -10.66 5.95
C SER A 193 4.12 -10.34 5.23
N THR A 194 3.04 -11.00 5.66
CA THR A 194 1.70 -10.86 5.12
C THR A 194 1.10 -9.50 5.51
N LEU A 195 1.19 -9.12 6.79
CA LEU A 195 0.65 -7.85 7.26
C LEU A 195 1.47 -6.66 6.72
N ASN A 196 2.77 -6.84 6.47
CA ASN A 196 3.55 -5.80 5.80
C ASN A 196 3.12 -5.57 4.35
N LYS A 197 2.84 -6.63 3.60
CA LYS A 197 2.30 -6.50 2.23
C LYS A 197 1.01 -5.68 2.23
N LEU A 198 0.06 -6.03 3.09
CA LEU A 198 -1.20 -5.29 3.25
C LEU A 198 -1.00 -3.82 3.68
N LEU A 199 -0.03 -3.54 4.57
CA LEU A 199 0.30 -2.17 4.98
C LEU A 199 0.89 -1.31 3.85
N VAL A 200 1.57 -1.94 2.87
CA VAL A 200 2.21 -1.26 1.74
C VAL A 200 1.26 -1.12 0.54
N GLU A 201 0.33 -2.07 0.37
CA GLU A 201 -0.63 -2.13 -0.74
C GLU A 201 -1.71 -1.02 -0.72
N GLY A 202 -1.80 -0.20 0.34
CA GLY A 202 -2.71 0.94 0.38
C GLY A 202 -2.82 1.63 1.75
N THR A 203 -3.87 2.45 1.89
CA THR A 203 -4.20 3.15 3.15
C THR A 203 -5.23 2.42 4.00
N THR A 204 -5.96 1.44 3.44
CA THR A 204 -7.06 0.73 4.09
C THR A 204 -6.70 0.19 5.46
N TYR A 205 -5.52 -0.42 5.61
CA TYR A 205 -5.06 -1.01 6.87
C TYR A 205 -4.28 -0.06 7.77
N ARG A 206 -4.31 1.25 7.50
CA ARG A 206 -3.64 2.27 8.30
C ARG A 206 -4.55 2.85 9.37
N GLY A 207 -3.93 3.43 10.40
CA GLY A 207 -4.64 4.13 11.46
C GLY A 207 -5.35 5.37 10.90
N SER A 208 -4.69 6.07 9.98
CA SER A 208 -5.25 7.20 9.24
C SER A 208 -6.60 6.92 8.58
N HIS A 209 -6.80 5.71 8.04
CA HIS A 209 -8.08 5.30 7.46
C HIS A 209 -9.13 5.04 8.55
N HIS A 210 -8.77 4.29 9.60
CA HIS A 210 -9.74 3.84 10.62
C HIS A 210 -10.18 4.92 11.60
N ILE A 211 -9.41 6.00 11.77
CA ILE A 211 -9.80 7.12 12.64
C ILE A 211 -10.89 8.01 12.01
N GLN A 212 -11.05 7.92 10.69
CA GLN A 212 -12.00 8.70 9.91
C GLN A 212 -13.44 8.23 10.11
N PRO A 213 -14.42 9.12 9.93
CA PRO A 213 -15.82 8.77 10.11
C PRO A 213 -16.27 7.82 9.00
N GLU A 214 -17.19 6.93 9.34
CA GLU A 214 -17.80 6.01 8.40
C GLU A 214 -19.20 6.49 8.03
N LEU A 215 -19.46 6.56 6.73
CA LEU A 215 -20.77 6.90 6.21
C LEU A 215 -21.71 5.70 6.34
N SER A 216 -22.95 5.98 6.70
CA SER A 216 -24.03 5.01 6.69
C SER A 216 -24.28 4.47 5.28
N PRO A 217 -25.00 3.35 5.12
CA PRO A 217 -25.31 2.79 3.81
C PRO A 217 -26.00 3.78 2.86
N SER A 218 -26.82 4.69 3.38
CA SER A 218 -27.49 5.73 2.58
C SER A 218 -26.56 6.89 2.18
N LYS A 219 -25.38 7.00 2.79
CA LYS A 219 -24.44 8.14 2.65
C LYS A 219 -24.98 9.50 3.11
N LEU A 220 -26.15 9.53 3.72
CA LEU A 220 -26.79 10.75 4.23
C LEU A 220 -26.46 11.04 5.71
N SER A 221 -25.75 10.13 6.37
CA SER A 221 -25.39 10.25 7.78
C SER A 221 -24.14 9.44 8.08
N PHE A 222 -23.58 9.61 9.28
CA PHE A 222 -22.50 8.75 9.78
C PHE A 222 -23.06 7.50 10.47
N SER A 223 -22.39 6.37 10.26
CA SER A 223 -22.67 5.14 11.00
C SER A 223 -21.98 5.12 12.37
N ASP A 224 -20.91 5.90 12.53
CA ASP A 224 -20.03 5.81 13.70
C ASP A 224 -19.68 7.12 14.41
N LEU A 225 -20.36 8.21 14.07
CA LEU A 225 -20.15 9.52 14.67
C LEU A 225 -21.51 10.16 15.04
N PHE A 226 -21.74 10.33 16.33
CA PHE A 226 -22.97 10.93 16.86
C PHE A 226 -22.63 11.84 18.03
N LEU A 227 -23.43 12.90 18.21
CA LEU A 227 -23.36 13.79 19.37
C LEU A 227 -24.53 13.54 20.31
N ASP A 228 -24.27 13.76 21.59
CA ASP A 228 -25.28 13.95 22.61
C ASP A 228 -25.72 15.43 22.60
N PRO A 229 -27.00 15.75 22.27
CA PRO A 229 -27.47 17.11 22.13
C PRO A 229 -27.38 17.92 23.43
N ASP A 230 -27.50 17.26 24.59
CA ASP A 230 -27.53 17.95 25.88
C ASP A 230 -26.13 18.35 26.34
N THR A 231 -25.14 17.48 26.07
CA THR A 231 -23.78 17.65 26.57
C THR A 231 -22.79 18.14 25.52
N GLY A 232 -23.17 18.11 24.23
CA GLY A 232 -22.28 18.38 23.10
C GLY A 232 -21.13 17.39 22.97
N ARG A 233 -21.18 16.24 23.66
CA ARG A 233 -20.12 15.22 23.65
C ARG A 233 -20.38 14.19 22.57
N VAL A 234 -19.32 13.60 22.03
CA VAL A 234 -19.44 12.38 21.22
C VAL A 234 -20.13 11.31 22.04
N ARG A 235 -21.22 10.77 21.49
CA ARG A 235 -22.03 9.75 22.15
C ARG A 235 -21.21 8.47 22.30
N ALA A 236 -21.19 7.92 23.51
CA ALA A 236 -20.56 6.64 23.77
C ALA A 236 -21.25 5.52 22.98
N ARG A 237 -20.45 4.70 22.30
CA ARG A 237 -20.89 3.54 21.53
C ARG A 237 -20.34 2.25 22.13
N GLN A 238 -21.25 1.32 22.39
CA GLN A 238 -20.91 -0.05 22.71
C GLN A 238 -20.61 -0.82 21.42
N VAL A 239 -19.49 -1.53 21.43
CA VAL A 239 -19.07 -2.43 20.36
C VAL A 239 -19.10 -3.86 20.91
N ARG A 240 -19.27 -4.84 20.02
CA ARG A 240 -19.28 -6.27 20.39
C ARG A 240 -18.03 -6.69 21.16
N THR A 241 -16.86 -6.21 20.73
CA THR A 241 -15.59 -6.57 21.37
C THR A 241 -14.73 -5.32 21.60
N CYS A 242 -14.42 -5.06 22.86
CA CYS A 242 -13.49 -4.03 23.29
C CYS A 242 -12.55 -4.63 24.33
N VAL A 243 -11.34 -4.99 23.92
CA VAL A 243 -10.34 -5.63 24.81
C VAL A 243 -9.11 -4.76 24.95
N CYS A 244 -8.48 -4.82 26.11
CA CYS A 244 -7.22 -4.16 26.40
C CYS A 244 -6.21 -5.22 26.81
N PHE A 245 -4.99 -5.10 26.29
CA PHE A 245 -3.99 -6.14 26.48
C PHE A 245 -2.58 -5.58 26.42
N THR A 246 -1.64 -6.34 26.98
CA THR A 246 -0.23 -5.99 27.02
C THR A 246 0.58 -7.12 26.40
N LEU A 247 1.39 -6.81 25.39
CA LEU A 247 2.44 -7.70 24.90
C LEU A 247 3.53 -7.80 25.97
N TRP A 248 3.93 -9.01 26.35
CA TRP A 248 4.95 -9.22 27.39
C TRP A 248 6.28 -9.66 26.80
N SER A 249 6.29 -10.79 26.12
CA SER A 249 7.51 -11.32 25.51
C SER A 249 7.22 -12.37 24.44
N CYS A 250 8.13 -12.52 23.48
CA CYS A 250 8.22 -13.70 22.63
C CYS A 250 9.44 -14.52 23.04
N ARG A 251 9.33 -15.85 23.03
CA ARG A 251 10.43 -16.76 23.41
C ARG A 251 10.74 -17.73 22.29
N MET A 252 12.02 -18.09 22.20
CA MET A 252 12.57 -19.04 21.25
C MET A 252 12.48 -18.63 19.78
N ILE A 253 12.15 -17.37 19.46
CA ILE A 253 11.96 -16.93 18.08
C ILE A 253 13.26 -17.05 17.30
N PRO A 254 13.28 -17.78 16.15
CA PRO A 254 14.48 -17.91 15.36
C PRO A 254 14.91 -16.58 14.78
N THR A 255 16.20 -16.47 14.46
CA THR A 255 16.75 -15.29 13.78
C THR A 255 17.14 -15.67 12.36
N PRO A 256 17.01 -14.76 11.38
CA PRO A 256 17.68 -14.93 10.10
C PRO A 256 19.17 -15.23 10.29
N GLY A 257 19.70 -16.12 9.47
CA GLY A 257 21.08 -16.59 9.47
C GLY A 257 22.04 -15.63 8.75
N VAL A 258 23.20 -16.18 8.37
CA VAL A 258 24.33 -15.41 7.82
C VAL A 258 23.95 -14.76 6.48
N GLY A 259 24.36 -13.51 6.25
CA GLY A 259 24.09 -12.75 5.02
C GLY A 259 22.95 -11.73 5.13
N VAL A 260 22.27 -11.69 6.28
CA VAL A 260 21.20 -10.76 6.60
C VAL A 260 21.55 -9.95 7.85
N GLN A 261 21.45 -8.62 7.77
CA GLN A 261 21.54 -7.73 8.93
C GLN A 261 20.12 -7.35 9.38
N VAL A 262 19.76 -7.75 10.60
CA VAL A 262 18.47 -7.42 11.23
C VAL A 262 18.48 -5.95 11.65
N LEU A 263 17.52 -5.17 11.15
CA LEU A 263 17.33 -3.76 11.49
C LEU A 263 16.31 -3.58 12.61
N SER A 264 15.23 -4.36 12.60
CA SER A 264 14.17 -4.30 13.61
C SER A 264 13.55 -5.67 13.84
N ARG A 265 13.05 -5.88 15.06
CA ARG A 265 12.23 -7.01 15.48
C ARG A 265 10.94 -6.42 16.02
N HIS A 266 9.80 -6.93 15.59
CA HIS A 266 8.52 -6.32 15.92
C HIS A 266 7.38 -7.32 15.83
N VAL A 267 6.23 -6.93 16.35
CA VAL A 267 4.97 -7.66 16.18
C VAL A 267 3.99 -6.74 15.47
N ARG A 268 3.46 -7.20 14.34
CA ARG A 268 2.31 -6.56 13.69
C ARG A 268 1.06 -7.27 14.15
N LEU A 269 0.03 -6.53 14.52
CA LEU A 269 -1.21 -7.10 15.00
C LEU A 269 -2.43 -6.39 14.40
N CYS A 270 -3.52 -7.14 14.27
CA CYS A 270 -4.79 -6.68 13.74
C CYS A 270 -5.96 -7.52 14.26
N ALA A 271 -7.17 -7.00 14.17
CA ALA A 271 -8.38 -7.82 14.25
C ALA A 271 -8.45 -8.72 13.01
N PHE A 272 -8.75 -10.00 13.24
CA PHE A 272 -8.80 -11.02 12.20
C PHE A 272 -9.96 -11.97 12.51
N ASP A 273 -10.72 -12.37 11.49
CA ASP A 273 -11.90 -13.23 11.64
C ASP A 273 -11.66 -14.68 11.21
N GLY A 274 -10.41 -15.10 11.06
CA GLY A 274 -10.03 -16.40 10.50
C GLY A 274 -9.81 -16.37 8.99
N THR A 275 -10.32 -15.35 8.28
CA THR A 275 -10.23 -15.27 6.81
C THR A 275 -9.66 -13.96 6.29
N GLN A 276 -9.95 -12.83 6.95
CA GLN A 276 -9.52 -11.51 6.50
C GLN A 276 -9.18 -10.58 7.67
N VAL A 277 -8.34 -9.59 7.38
CA VAL A 277 -7.99 -8.51 8.31
C VAL A 277 -9.13 -7.51 8.38
N LEU A 278 -9.59 -7.18 9.58
CA LEU A 278 -10.76 -6.34 9.84
C LEU A 278 -10.45 -4.92 10.35
N SER A 279 -9.27 -4.72 10.95
CA SER A 279 -8.87 -3.43 11.53
C SER A 279 -7.63 -2.87 10.83
N ASN A 280 -7.20 -1.69 11.25
CA ASN A 280 -5.84 -1.23 10.98
C ASN A 280 -4.81 -2.22 11.57
N ILE A 281 -3.63 -2.23 10.98
CA ILE A 281 -2.49 -3.02 11.46
C ILE A 281 -1.64 -2.11 12.34
N HIS A 282 -1.46 -2.50 13.59
CA HIS A 282 -0.62 -1.81 14.55
C HIS A 282 0.72 -2.54 14.69
N THR A 283 1.83 -1.79 14.73
CA THR A 283 3.19 -2.36 14.81
C THR A 283 3.85 -1.96 16.11
N VAL A 284 4.29 -2.96 16.90
CA VAL A 284 5.01 -2.76 18.15
C VAL A 284 6.43 -3.31 18.01
N ARG A 285 7.44 -2.46 18.17
CA ARG A 285 8.85 -2.85 18.15
C ARG A 285 9.22 -3.58 19.43
N ALA A 286 9.95 -4.67 19.28
CA ALA A 286 10.49 -5.43 20.39
C ALA A 286 11.89 -4.94 20.76
N THR A 287 12.20 -5.05 22.05
CA THR A 287 13.57 -4.96 22.55
C THR A 287 14.15 -6.35 22.72
N TYR A 288 15.47 -6.48 22.69
CA TYR A 288 16.12 -7.76 22.92
C TYR A 288 17.47 -7.57 23.63
N ASN A 289 17.94 -8.63 24.28
CA ASN A 289 19.26 -8.68 24.87
C ASN A 289 20.19 -9.51 23.97
N SER A 290 21.40 -9.01 23.71
CA SER A 290 22.41 -9.73 22.91
C SER A 290 22.79 -11.09 23.51
N LYS A 291 22.66 -11.26 24.83
CA LYS A 291 22.88 -12.54 25.52
C LYS A 291 21.76 -13.56 25.27
N SER A 292 20.56 -13.11 24.91
CA SER A 292 19.38 -13.94 24.67
C SER A 292 18.62 -13.49 23.41
N PRO A 293 19.23 -13.61 22.22
CA PRO A 293 18.71 -13.03 20.98
C PRO A 293 17.37 -13.66 20.53
N LYS A 294 17.03 -14.86 20.99
CA LYS A 294 15.75 -15.53 20.71
C LYS A 294 14.60 -15.09 21.62
N THR A 295 14.87 -14.21 22.58
CA THR A 295 13.87 -13.66 23.49
C THR A 295 13.64 -12.20 23.18
N TRP A 296 12.40 -11.87 22.85
CA TRP A 296 11.96 -10.51 22.54
C TRP A 296 11.12 -10.03 23.70
N SER A 297 11.35 -8.80 24.14
CA SER A 297 10.68 -8.19 25.28
C SER A 297 9.95 -6.93 24.84
N PHE A 298 8.76 -6.74 25.41
CA PHE A 298 7.94 -5.56 25.18
C PHE A 298 7.76 -4.82 26.50
N SER A 299 7.76 -3.49 26.44
CA SER A 299 7.58 -2.67 27.64
C SER A 299 6.13 -2.80 28.12
N PRO A 300 5.87 -3.33 29.33
CA PRO A 300 4.51 -3.62 29.77
C PRO A 300 3.76 -2.37 30.27
N LYS A 301 4.47 -1.25 30.48
CA LYS A 301 3.93 0.05 30.86
C LYS A 301 4.82 1.15 30.33
N MET A 302 4.20 2.15 29.74
CA MET A 302 4.83 3.41 29.40
C MET A 302 5.02 4.24 30.68
N THR A 303 6.22 4.25 31.26
CA THR A 303 6.61 5.18 32.34
C THR A 303 7.49 6.27 31.73
N GLY A 304 6.90 7.42 31.38
CA GLY A 304 7.64 8.59 30.87
C GLY A 304 7.85 8.63 29.34
N ILE A 305 9.09 8.97 28.94
CA ILE A 305 9.57 9.39 27.59
C ILE A 305 9.79 8.19 26.63
N LEU A 306 9.25 7.01 26.93
CA LEU A 306 9.42 5.86 26.02
C LEU A 306 8.74 6.17 24.68
N PRO A 307 9.33 5.87 23.51
CA PRO A 307 8.63 6.03 22.24
C PRO A 307 7.38 5.17 22.10
N ILE A 308 6.32 5.70 21.49
CA ILE A 308 5.03 5.00 21.27
C ILE A 308 5.19 3.67 20.54
N PHE A 309 6.11 3.58 19.58
CA PHE A 309 6.32 2.34 18.83
C PHE A 309 6.91 1.20 19.68
N LEU A 310 7.35 1.46 20.92
CA LEU A 310 7.79 0.45 21.90
C LEU A 310 6.69 0.12 22.93
N ASP A 311 5.53 0.79 22.86
CA ASP A 311 4.44 0.59 23.79
C ASP A 311 3.74 -0.75 23.52
N GLY A 312 3.99 -1.73 24.39
CA GLY A 312 3.33 -3.02 24.34
C GLY A 312 1.88 -3.00 24.81
N ASP A 313 1.38 -1.86 25.30
CA ASP A 313 0.07 -1.74 25.91
C ASP A 313 -0.99 -1.21 24.93
N CYS A 314 -1.88 -2.09 24.51
CA CYS A 314 -2.78 -1.87 23.38
C CYS A 314 -4.26 -2.05 23.75
N PHE A 315 -5.13 -1.50 22.91
CA PHE A 315 -6.55 -1.81 22.90
C PHE A 315 -7.00 -2.23 21.49
N LEU A 316 -7.99 -3.11 21.44
CA LEU A 316 -8.74 -3.42 20.23
C LEU A 316 -10.21 -3.11 20.45
N ARG A 317 -10.79 -2.28 19.59
CA ARG A 317 -12.24 -2.18 19.37
C ARG A 317 -12.56 -2.85 18.04
N CYS A 318 -13.59 -3.69 18.02
CA CYS A 318 -14.11 -4.27 16.79
C CYS A 318 -15.60 -4.59 16.97
N ASN A 319 -16.41 -4.18 15.99
CA ASN A 319 -17.84 -4.43 15.98
C ASN A 319 -18.25 -5.60 15.05
N SER A 320 -17.31 -6.49 14.73
CA SER A 320 -17.58 -7.68 13.92
C SER A 320 -18.43 -8.70 14.68
N ALA A 321 -19.36 -9.35 13.97
CA ALA A 321 -20.18 -10.42 14.49
C ALA A 321 -19.56 -11.81 14.28
N SER A 322 -18.36 -11.91 13.70
CA SER A 322 -17.72 -13.19 13.43
C SER A 322 -17.43 -13.96 14.73
N PRO A 323 -17.82 -15.25 14.83
CA PRO A 323 -17.48 -16.10 15.98
C PRO A 323 -15.99 -16.42 16.04
N GLU A 324 -15.27 -16.28 14.93
CA GLU A 324 -13.82 -16.47 14.82
C GLU A 324 -13.04 -15.15 15.00
N LEU A 325 -13.68 -14.11 15.55
CA LEU A 325 -13.00 -12.86 15.83
C LEU A 325 -11.86 -13.07 16.84
N GLY A 326 -10.66 -12.68 16.43
CA GLY A 326 -9.48 -12.73 17.26
C GLY A 326 -8.48 -11.62 16.95
N ILE A 327 -7.40 -11.61 17.73
CA ILE A 327 -6.22 -10.80 17.46
C ILE A 327 -5.20 -11.71 16.76
N LEU A 328 -4.85 -11.36 15.54
CA LEU A 328 -3.74 -11.96 14.83
C LEU A 328 -2.45 -11.21 15.19
N PHE A 329 -1.39 -11.95 15.50
CA PHE A 329 -0.06 -11.44 15.77
C PHE A 329 0.91 -12.04 14.75
N GLU A 330 1.54 -11.22 13.93
CA GLU A 330 2.64 -11.62 13.05
C GLU A 330 3.95 -11.13 13.64
N LEU A 331 4.85 -12.06 13.96
CA LEU A 331 6.18 -11.75 14.48
C LEU A 331 7.09 -11.45 13.29
N GLY A 332 7.52 -10.20 13.17
CA GLY A 332 8.24 -9.70 12.01
C GLY A 332 9.70 -9.34 12.29
N VAL A 333 10.53 -9.47 11.26
CA VAL A 333 11.90 -8.95 11.21
C VAL A 333 12.07 -8.12 9.95
N THR A 334 12.41 -6.85 10.13
CA THR A 334 12.88 -6.00 9.03
C THR A 334 14.39 -6.13 8.92
N PHE A 335 14.90 -6.32 7.71
CA PHE A 335 16.31 -6.61 7.49
C PHE A 335 16.87 -5.93 6.24
N ILE A 336 18.20 -5.90 6.16
CA ILE A 336 18.95 -5.54 4.95
C ILE A 336 19.87 -6.71 4.58
N ARG A 337 19.98 -7.00 3.29
CA ARG A 337 20.89 -8.03 2.78
C ARG A 337 22.29 -7.49 2.69
N ASN A 338 23.26 -8.24 3.21
CA ASN A 338 24.66 -7.81 3.19
C ASN A 338 25.23 -7.78 1.75
N SER A 339 24.80 -8.70 0.90
CA SER A 339 25.28 -8.83 -0.48
C SER A 339 24.74 -7.72 -1.40
N THR A 340 23.44 -7.49 -1.40
CA THR A 340 22.78 -6.55 -2.32
C THR A 340 22.58 -5.15 -1.72
N GLY A 341 22.42 -5.05 -0.39
CA GLY A 341 21.94 -3.83 0.28
C GLY A 341 20.42 -3.65 0.19
N GLU A 342 19.69 -4.63 -0.35
CA GLU A 342 18.24 -4.60 -0.46
C GLU A 342 17.58 -4.83 0.89
N ARG A 343 16.54 -4.05 1.20
CA ARG A 343 15.74 -4.19 2.41
C ARG A 343 14.56 -5.13 2.19
N GLY A 344 14.18 -5.87 3.22
CA GLY A 344 13.01 -6.75 3.19
C GLY A 344 12.35 -6.90 4.56
N ASP A 345 11.19 -7.54 4.59
CA ASP A 345 10.43 -7.83 5.80
C ASP A 345 9.97 -9.29 5.80
N LEU A 346 10.33 -10.02 6.85
CA LEU A 346 10.04 -11.45 7.02
C LEU A 346 9.10 -11.65 8.19
N SER A 347 8.15 -12.56 8.01
CA SER A 347 7.44 -13.21 9.09
C SER A 347 8.28 -14.35 9.65
N CYS A 348 8.57 -14.28 10.94
CA CYS A 348 9.17 -15.34 11.74
C CYS A 348 8.13 -16.35 12.26
N GLY A 349 6.86 -16.12 11.95
CA GLY A 349 5.72 -16.90 12.41
C GLY A 349 4.60 -16.02 12.92
N TRP A 350 3.46 -16.65 13.21
CA TRP A 350 2.25 -15.97 13.63
C TRP A 350 1.59 -16.68 14.79
N ALA A 351 0.84 -15.93 15.59
CA ALA A 351 0.03 -16.43 16.69
C ALA A 351 -1.36 -15.80 16.62
N PHE A 352 -2.36 -16.49 17.14
CA PHE A 352 -3.74 -16.04 17.10
C PHE A 352 -4.41 -16.20 18.47
N LEU A 353 -5.07 -15.15 18.93
CA LEU A 353 -5.87 -15.15 20.15
C LEU A 353 -7.34 -14.93 19.78
N LYS A 354 -8.12 -16.00 19.75
CA LYS A 354 -9.59 -15.92 19.64
C LYS A 354 -10.15 -15.21 20.86
N LEU A 355 -11.05 -14.24 20.67
CA LEU A 355 -11.56 -13.38 21.74
C LEU A 355 -12.86 -13.88 22.37
N THR A 356 -13.48 -14.89 21.77
CA THR A 356 -14.67 -15.58 22.27
C THR A 356 -14.38 -17.05 22.48
N ASP A 357 -14.99 -17.63 23.50
CA ASP A 357 -15.00 -19.09 23.65
C ASP A 357 -15.96 -19.76 22.65
N ASP A 358 -16.02 -21.09 22.67
CA ASP A 358 -16.88 -21.87 21.76
C ASP A 358 -18.38 -21.64 22.00
N THR A 359 -18.75 -21.04 23.13
CA THR A 359 -20.12 -20.63 23.45
C THR A 359 -20.43 -19.19 23.04
N GLY A 360 -19.44 -18.46 22.52
CA GLY A 360 -19.56 -17.07 22.09
C GLY A 360 -19.35 -16.04 23.20
N ASN A 361 -18.96 -16.45 24.41
CA ASN A 361 -18.70 -15.54 25.53
C ASN A 361 -17.28 -14.95 25.46
N PRO A 362 -17.05 -13.70 25.91
CA PRO A 362 -15.71 -13.10 25.93
C PRO A 362 -14.73 -13.88 26.81
N ILE A 363 -13.50 -14.07 26.33
CA ILE A 363 -12.46 -14.76 27.10
C ILE A 363 -12.04 -13.98 28.36
N PRO A 364 -11.63 -14.66 29.45
CA PRO A 364 -11.31 -14.00 30.71
C PRO A 364 -10.03 -13.18 30.65
N ASN A 365 -9.94 -12.15 31.50
CA ASN A 365 -8.73 -11.34 31.67
C ASN A 365 -7.65 -12.12 32.41
N ARG A 366 -6.68 -12.67 31.67
CA ARG A 366 -5.51 -13.36 32.21
C ARG A 366 -4.33 -13.29 31.25
N THR A 367 -3.22 -13.90 31.64
CA THR A 367 -2.07 -14.11 30.75
C THR A 367 -2.31 -15.34 29.89
N TYR A 368 -2.07 -15.20 28.59
CA TYR A 368 -2.16 -16.24 27.56
C TYR A 368 -0.77 -16.50 26.98
N GLU A 369 -0.38 -17.76 26.94
CA GLU A 369 0.79 -18.23 26.21
C GLU A 369 0.33 -18.82 24.88
N LEU A 370 0.56 -18.10 23.79
CA LEU A 370 0.15 -18.48 22.46
C LEU A 370 1.29 -19.21 21.75
N PRO A 371 1.06 -20.40 21.16
CA PRO A 371 2.04 -21.03 20.29
C PRO A 371 2.24 -20.17 19.04
N VAL A 372 3.49 -20.06 18.60
CA VAL A 372 3.83 -19.39 17.33
C VAL A 372 3.93 -20.46 16.24
N ASN A 373 3.12 -20.29 15.20
CA ASN A 373 3.07 -21.15 14.02
C ASN A 373 3.99 -20.59 12.93
N GLY A 374 4.58 -21.46 12.11
CA GLY A 374 5.32 -21.05 10.92
C GLY A 374 4.38 -20.69 9.78
N GLY A 375 4.93 -20.22 8.67
CA GLY A 375 4.17 -19.90 7.47
C GLY A 375 3.39 -18.59 7.58
N THR A 376 2.27 -18.53 6.87
CA THR A 376 1.29 -17.44 6.93
C THR A 376 0.04 -17.86 7.70
N PRO A 377 -0.81 -16.92 8.17
CA PRO A 377 -2.09 -17.23 8.82
C PRO A 377 -3.06 -18.06 7.96
N TYR A 378 -2.81 -18.12 6.65
CA TYR A 378 -3.60 -18.86 5.66
C TYR A 378 -3.04 -20.24 5.35
N GLU A 379 -1.84 -20.55 5.83
CA GLU A 379 -1.19 -21.86 5.72
C GLU A 379 -1.46 -22.69 6.99
N LYS A 380 -1.82 -23.96 6.80
CA LYS A 380 -2.01 -24.91 7.91
C LYS A 380 -0.76 -25.77 8.09
N ASP A 381 -0.48 -26.13 9.34
CA ASP A 381 0.52 -27.15 9.73
C ASP A 381 1.97 -26.87 9.28
N VAL A 382 2.37 -25.59 9.24
CA VAL A 382 3.76 -25.20 8.95
C VAL A 382 4.54 -25.02 10.26
N GLU A 383 5.56 -25.87 10.48
CA GLU A 383 6.47 -25.72 11.61
C GLU A 383 7.41 -24.50 11.43
N VAL A 384 7.69 -23.78 12.52
CA VAL A 384 8.58 -22.59 12.52
C VAL A 384 10.03 -22.97 12.17
N GLU A 385 10.52 -24.09 12.69
CA GLU A 385 11.81 -24.71 12.37
C GLU A 385 11.57 -26.21 12.10
N ALA A 386 12.31 -26.80 11.16
CA ALA A 386 12.24 -28.23 10.89
C ALA A 386 12.69 -29.05 12.11
N SER A 387 11.86 -30.00 12.55
CA SER A 387 12.19 -30.90 13.65
C SER A 387 13.39 -31.81 13.32
N VAL A 388 14.45 -31.72 14.14
CA VAL A 388 15.60 -32.64 14.10
C VAL A 388 15.11 -34.03 14.55
N THR A 389 15.00 -34.95 13.58
CA THR A 389 14.87 -36.41 13.68
C THR A 389 13.88 -36.96 14.74
N ARG A 390 12.70 -37.40 14.29
CA ARG A 390 11.82 -38.31 15.03
C ARG A 390 12.51 -39.67 15.21
N GLY A 391 13.20 -39.84 16.32
CA GLY A 391 13.66 -41.13 16.83
C GLY A 391 13.07 -41.41 18.21
N SER A 392 12.21 -42.44 18.27
CA SER A 392 11.68 -43.13 19.48
C SER A 392 10.59 -42.42 20.31
N PRO A 393 9.68 -43.18 20.97
CA PRO A 393 8.63 -42.61 21.83
C PRO A 393 9.27 -41.95 23.05
N ALA A 394 9.09 -40.64 23.17
CA ALA A 394 9.73 -39.83 24.21
C ALA A 394 9.07 -40.02 25.59
N GLY A 395 9.88 -40.29 26.63
CA GLY A 395 9.43 -40.27 28.02
C GLY A 395 9.05 -38.87 28.52
N VAL A 396 8.31 -38.80 29.64
CA VAL A 396 7.74 -37.55 30.22
C VAL A 396 8.79 -36.43 30.39
N PHE A 397 10.02 -36.77 30.78
CA PHE A 397 11.11 -35.81 30.92
C PHE A 397 11.53 -35.18 29.58
N GLN A 398 11.54 -35.97 28.50
CA GLN A 398 11.86 -35.51 27.15
C GLN A 398 10.71 -34.68 26.56
N GLN A 399 9.46 -35.00 26.89
CA GLN A 399 8.30 -34.15 26.58
C GLN A 399 8.37 -32.80 27.31
N MET A 400 8.76 -32.77 28.59
CA MET A 400 9.00 -31.53 29.33
C MET A 400 10.15 -30.69 28.74
N LEU A 401 11.22 -31.35 28.28
CA LEU A 401 12.34 -30.67 27.60
C LEU A 401 11.92 -30.08 26.24
N GLN A 402 11.05 -30.78 25.50
CA GLN A 402 10.48 -30.32 24.24
C GLN A 402 9.50 -29.15 24.44
N ALA A 403 8.69 -29.17 25.51
CA ALA A 403 7.79 -28.06 25.85
C ALA A 403 8.55 -26.75 26.15
N ARG A 404 9.78 -26.83 26.66
CA ARG A 404 10.67 -25.65 26.85
C ARG A 404 11.24 -25.09 25.54
N ARG A 405 11.17 -25.83 24.44
CA ARG A 405 11.66 -25.41 23.11
C ARG A 405 10.57 -24.81 22.21
N GLN A 406 9.32 -24.76 22.67
CA GLN A 406 8.23 -24.21 21.86
C GLN A 406 8.35 -22.69 21.71
N HIS A 407 8.14 -22.23 20.48
CA HIS A 407 8.01 -20.83 20.12
C HIS A 407 6.72 -20.27 20.72
N LYS A 408 6.82 -19.23 21.55
CA LYS A 408 5.68 -18.72 22.31
C LYS A 408 5.61 -17.20 22.29
N LEU A 409 4.40 -16.67 22.15
CA LEU A 409 4.05 -15.27 22.38
C LEU A 409 3.23 -15.17 23.68
N ILE A 410 3.64 -14.29 24.59
CA ILE A 410 2.95 -14.07 25.87
C ILE A 410 2.18 -12.75 25.79
N VAL A 411 0.86 -12.83 25.94
CA VAL A 411 -0.06 -11.68 25.90
C VAL A 411 -0.89 -11.68 27.18
N LYS A 412 -1.05 -10.52 27.81
CA LYS A 412 -1.88 -10.38 29.02
C LYS A 412 -3.11 -9.53 28.73
N LEU A 413 -4.30 -10.12 28.78
CA LEU A 413 -5.55 -9.38 28.78
C LEU A 413 -5.78 -8.71 30.13
N LYS A 414 -6.34 -7.49 30.12
CA LYS A 414 -6.55 -6.70 31.34
C LYS A 414 -7.81 -5.86 31.29
N SER A 415 -8.37 -5.61 32.47
CA SER A 415 -9.38 -4.58 32.67
C SER A 415 -8.75 -3.19 32.71
N VAL A 416 -9.45 -2.20 32.18
CA VAL A 416 -9.09 -0.78 32.29
C VAL A 416 -9.97 -0.03 33.28
N ASN A 417 -9.47 1.11 33.77
CA ASN A 417 -10.20 2.00 34.66
C ASN A 417 -11.41 2.64 33.95
N SER A 418 -12.31 3.24 34.74
CA SER A 418 -13.53 3.86 34.22
C SER A 418 -13.24 5.00 33.22
N ARG A 419 -12.25 5.87 33.49
CA ARG A 419 -11.87 6.99 32.61
C ARG A 419 -11.47 6.51 31.21
N THR A 420 -10.57 5.53 31.14
CA THR A 420 -10.11 4.94 29.88
C THR A 420 -11.26 4.25 29.16
N ARG A 421 -12.15 3.53 29.87
CA ARG A 421 -13.33 2.90 29.26
C ARG A 421 -14.24 3.93 28.58
N THR A 422 -14.49 5.07 29.22
CA THR A 422 -15.30 6.17 28.65
C THR A 422 -14.61 6.79 27.43
N GLN A 423 -13.30 6.95 27.45
CA GLN A 423 -12.57 7.46 26.28
C GLN A 423 -12.57 6.45 25.12
N LEU A 424 -12.44 5.15 25.42
CA LEU A 424 -12.54 4.12 24.39
C LEU A 424 -13.93 4.10 23.76
N SER A 425 -15.00 4.32 24.53
CA SER A 425 -16.37 4.24 24.00
C SER A 425 -16.72 5.33 22.99
N VAL A 426 -15.95 6.41 22.88
CA VAL A 426 -16.19 7.46 21.86
C VAL A 426 -15.39 7.26 20.58
N LEU A 427 -14.44 6.30 20.56
CA LEU A 427 -13.63 6.00 19.39
C LEU A 427 -14.44 5.21 18.33
N PRO A 428 -13.97 5.17 17.07
CA PRO A 428 -14.56 4.36 16.00
C PRO A 428 -14.83 2.90 16.41
N ASP A 429 -15.77 2.27 15.71
CA ASP A 429 -16.22 0.91 16.02
C ASP A 429 -15.14 -0.14 15.88
N THR A 430 -14.24 0.08 14.91
CA THR A 430 -13.09 -0.79 14.68
C THR A 430 -11.82 0.05 14.65
N LEU A 431 -10.97 -0.14 15.66
CA LEU A 431 -9.69 0.55 15.79
C LEU A 431 -8.77 -0.23 16.73
N LEU A 432 -7.51 -0.34 16.34
CA LEU A 432 -6.45 -0.96 17.13
C LEU A 432 -5.30 0.03 17.32
N HIS A 433 -4.96 0.34 18.58
CA HIS A 433 -3.86 1.25 18.87
C HIS A 433 -3.31 1.05 20.29
N CYS A 434 -2.22 1.74 20.63
CA CYS A 434 -1.72 1.83 22.00
C CYS A 434 -2.66 2.60 22.94
N LEU A 435 -2.70 2.19 24.20
CA LEU A 435 -3.53 2.81 25.24
C LEU A 435 -3.06 4.21 25.62
N SER A 436 -1.78 4.52 25.45
CA SER A 436 -1.19 5.82 25.75
C SER A 436 -1.74 6.96 24.89
N CYS A 437 -2.28 6.69 23.70
CA CYS A 437 -2.82 7.71 22.79
C CYS A 437 -4.34 7.89 22.86
N VAL A 438 -5.07 7.09 23.66
CA VAL A 438 -6.54 7.08 23.69
C VAL A 438 -7.15 8.46 23.94
N HIS A 439 -6.52 9.28 24.79
CA HIS A 439 -6.99 10.62 25.10
C HIS A 439 -6.87 11.59 23.91
N LEU A 440 -5.77 11.52 23.14
CA LEU A 440 -5.59 12.32 21.92
C LEU A 440 -6.58 11.90 20.84
N LEU A 441 -6.78 10.59 20.65
CA LEU A 441 -7.74 10.04 19.71
C LEU A 441 -9.18 10.50 20.04
N ALA A 442 -9.54 10.50 21.33
CA ALA A 442 -10.85 10.96 21.78
C ALA A 442 -11.05 12.47 21.58
N LEU A 443 -10.01 13.29 21.81
CA LEU A 443 -10.06 14.74 21.56
C LEU A 443 -10.19 15.05 20.06
N HIS A 444 -9.40 14.39 19.22
CA HIS A 444 -9.55 14.49 17.77
C HIS A 444 -10.96 14.09 17.32
N ARG A 445 -11.49 12.97 17.84
CA ARG A 445 -12.83 12.50 17.51
C ARG A 445 -13.91 13.50 17.91
N GLN A 446 -13.72 14.22 19.01
CA GLN A 446 -14.62 15.31 19.41
C GLN A 446 -14.53 16.51 18.47
N LEU A 447 -13.33 16.95 18.07
CA LEU A 447 -13.17 18.03 17.08
C LEU A 447 -13.80 17.67 15.73
N LEU A 448 -13.64 16.41 15.32
CA LEU A 448 -14.29 15.89 14.12
C LEU A 448 -15.82 15.96 14.23
N ALA A 449 -16.39 15.62 15.40
CA ALA A 449 -17.82 15.71 15.62
C ALA A 449 -18.33 17.16 15.57
N ASP A 450 -17.62 18.10 16.20
CA ASP A 450 -17.99 19.51 16.15
C ASP A 450 -18.04 20.02 14.71
N ALA A 451 -16.94 19.82 13.96
CA ALA A 451 -16.84 20.27 12.58
C ALA A 451 -17.87 19.62 11.65
N LEU A 452 -18.17 18.33 11.86
CA LEU A 452 -19.04 17.59 10.94
C LEU A 452 -20.53 17.68 11.29
N LEU A 453 -20.88 17.90 12.55
CA LEU A 453 -22.26 17.80 13.05
C LEU A 453 -22.79 19.09 13.69
N MET A 454 -21.94 20.01 14.15
CA MET A 454 -22.35 21.24 14.84
C MET A 454 -22.07 22.49 14.00
N ASP A 455 -20.86 22.60 13.47
CA ASP A 455 -20.39 23.83 12.81
C ASP A 455 -20.95 23.98 11.39
N ARG A 456 -21.60 22.93 10.86
CA ARG A 456 -22.20 22.94 9.52
C ARG A 456 -23.68 23.28 9.57
N PRO A 457 -24.15 24.19 8.70
CA PRO A 457 -25.57 24.56 8.64
C PRO A 457 -26.45 23.39 8.18
N THR A 458 -25.94 22.52 7.32
CA THR A 458 -26.63 21.30 6.88
C THR A 458 -25.65 20.13 6.77
N MET A 459 -26.11 18.92 7.11
CA MET A 459 -25.34 17.68 6.91
C MET A 459 -25.28 17.24 5.44
N GLN A 460 -26.02 17.91 4.56
CA GLN A 460 -26.08 17.63 3.13
C GLN A 460 -25.01 18.40 2.33
N ASN A 461 -24.32 19.34 2.98
CA ASN A 461 -23.23 20.08 2.36
C ASN A 461 -21.90 19.29 2.45
N ALA A 462 -21.27 19.09 1.30
CA ALA A 462 -19.99 18.41 1.14
C ALA A 462 -18.81 19.38 0.90
N ASP A 463 -19.01 20.68 1.09
CA ASP A 463 -17.96 21.69 0.97
C ASP A 463 -16.72 21.35 1.81
N LEU A 464 -15.56 21.76 1.29
CA LEU A 464 -14.29 21.64 1.97
C LEU A 464 -14.32 22.39 3.30
N ILE A 465 -13.91 21.70 4.38
CA ILE A 465 -13.86 22.28 5.72
C ILE A 465 -12.44 22.77 5.98
N CYS A 466 -12.25 24.07 6.21
CA CYS A 466 -10.94 24.61 6.57
C CYS A 466 -10.58 24.19 8.01
N SER A 467 -9.83 23.10 8.16
CA SER A 467 -9.39 22.59 9.45
C SER A 467 -8.07 21.84 9.29
N PRO A 468 -6.93 22.50 9.58
CA PRO A 468 -5.62 21.89 9.45
C PRO A 468 -5.44 20.67 10.36
N ILE A 469 -6.13 20.63 11.50
CA ILE A 469 -6.07 19.50 12.44
C ILE A 469 -6.76 18.28 11.84
N LEU A 470 -7.96 18.43 11.27
CA LEU A 470 -8.73 17.30 10.74
C LEU A 470 -8.09 16.72 9.47
N SER A 471 -7.47 17.57 8.64
CA SER A 471 -6.72 17.13 7.45
C SER A 471 -5.43 16.41 7.83
N THR A 472 -4.67 16.90 8.81
CA THR A 472 -3.30 16.42 9.07
C THR A 472 -3.17 15.40 10.21
N PHE A 473 -4.08 15.39 11.20
CA PHE A 473 -4.02 14.44 12.32
C PHE A 473 -4.02 12.96 11.88
N PRO A 474 -4.82 12.53 10.88
CA PRO A 474 -4.78 11.17 10.37
C PRO A 474 -3.39 10.81 9.79
N VAL A 475 -2.76 11.73 9.07
CA VAL A 475 -1.41 11.53 8.52
C VAL A 475 -0.38 11.42 9.65
N LEU A 476 -0.51 12.25 10.69
CA LEU A 476 0.32 12.20 11.88
C LEU A 476 0.16 10.88 12.65
N LEU A 477 -1.05 10.31 12.69
CA LEU A 477 -1.32 9.03 13.36
C LEU A 477 -0.50 7.86 12.77
N ASP A 478 -0.16 7.92 11.48
CA ASP A 478 0.70 6.93 10.83
C ASP A 478 2.21 7.20 11.03
N GLN A 479 2.58 8.29 11.69
CA GLN A 479 3.96 8.68 12.00
C GLN A 479 4.21 8.62 13.52
N PRO A 480 4.72 7.50 14.06
CA PRO A 480 4.78 7.27 15.51
C PRO A 480 5.68 8.26 16.25
N ASP A 481 6.69 8.84 15.60
CA ASP A 481 7.59 9.84 16.17
C ASP A 481 6.92 11.22 16.33
N LEU A 482 6.12 11.65 15.35
CA LEU A 482 5.32 12.87 15.46
C LEU A 482 4.15 12.70 16.43
N LEU A 483 3.52 11.52 16.45
CA LEU A 483 2.52 11.21 17.46
C LEU A 483 3.11 11.24 18.88
N ASP A 484 4.36 10.81 19.05
CA ASP A 484 5.03 10.84 20.34
C ASP A 484 5.41 12.28 20.74
N ALA A 485 5.85 13.10 19.78
CA ALA A 485 6.02 14.54 19.98
C ALA A 485 4.74 15.20 20.49
N LEU A 486 3.60 15.00 19.80
CA LEU A 486 2.31 15.54 20.21
C LEU A 486 1.91 15.08 21.62
N ARG A 487 2.07 13.77 21.88
CA ARG A 487 1.74 13.18 23.18
C ARG A 487 2.57 13.76 24.31
N ASN A 488 3.88 13.91 24.12
CA ASN A 488 4.78 14.47 25.13
C ASN A 488 4.45 15.94 25.40
N THR A 489 4.23 16.76 24.35
CA THR A 489 3.83 18.17 24.52
C THR A 489 2.46 18.29 25.18
N TRP A 490 1.51 17.40 24.87
CA TRP A 490 0.20 17.37 25.52
C TRP A 490 0.31 17.00 27.00
N LEU A 491 1.14 16.03 27.36
CA LEU A 491 1.38 15.66 28.76
C LEU A 491 1.98 16.83 29.54
N ASP A 492 2.97 17.53 28.97
CA ASP A 492 3.53 18.76 29.55
C ASP A 492 2.42 19.80 29.78
N ALA A 493 1.57 20.07 28.78
CA ALA A 493 0.43 20.97 28.93
C ALA A 493 -0.56 20.51 30.01
N GLU A 494 -0.93 19.22 30.03
CA GLU A 494 -1.86 18.65 31.01
C GLU A 494 -1.30 18.75 32.43
N THR A 495 0.01 18.63 32.65
CA THR A 495 0.60 18.82 34.00
C THR A 495 0.38 20.22 34.56
N ASN A 496 0.34 21.23 33.69
CA ASN A 496 0.12 22.63 34.06
C ASN A 496 -1.37 23.00 34.22
N MET A 497 -2.31 22.12 33.84
CA MET A 497 -3.75 22.39 33.96
C MET A 497 -4.27 22.14 35.38
N SER A 498 -5.19 23.01 35.83
CA SER A 498 -5.97 22.79 37.05
C SER A 498 -6.92 21.60 36.94
N ARG A 499 -7.40 21.08 38.07
CA ARG A 499 -8.38 19.97 38.09
C ARG A 499 -9.71 20.33 37.42
N ALA A 500 -10.12 21.61 37.46
CA ALA A 500 -11.34 22.09 36.81
C ALA A 500 -11.18 22.09 35.29
N GLN A 501 -10.07 22.66 34.79
CA GLN A 501 -9.72 22.67 33.37
C GLN A 501 -9.64 21.26 32.77
N LYS A 502 -9.09 20.28 33.51
CA LYS A 502 -9.02 18.88 33.09
C LYS A 502 -10.39 18.19 32.90
N ARG A 503 -11.47 18.79 33.41
CA ARG A 503 -12.84 18.27 33.29
C ARG A 503 -13.70 19.08 32.30
N ASP A 504 -13.23 20.27 31.93
CA ASP A 504 -13.88 21.19 31.01
C ASP A 504 -13.53 20.83 29.55
N LEU A 505 -14.47 20.20 28.85
CA LEU A 505 -14.25 19.73 27.49
C LEU A 505 -14.00 20.87 26.49
N PRO A 506 -14.80 21.96 26.43
CA PRO A 506 -14.48 23.15 25.66
C PRO A 506 -13.05 23.66 25.85
N TYR A 507 -12.56 23.74 27.09
CA TYR A 507 -11.19 24.14 27.38
C TYR A 507 -10.19 23.13 26.80
N LEU A 508 -10.39 21.83 27.04
CA LEU A 508 -9.51 20.78 26.52
C LEU A 508 -9.41 20.79 24.99
N LYS A 509 -10.51 21.03 24.27
CA LYS A 509 -10.51 21.15 22.79
C LYS A 509 -9.64 22.30 22.33
N ARG A 510 -9.81 23.48 22.95
CA ARG A 510 -9.04 24.69 22.61
C ARG A 510 -7.56 24.50 22.91
N GLU A 511 -7.24 23.95 24.07
CA GLU A 511 -5.85 23.70 24.44
C GLU A 511 -5.23 22.62 23.55
N PHE A 512 -6.00 21.59 23.15
CA PHE A 512 -5.52 20.57 22.21
C PHE A 512 -5.21 21.17 20.84
N ALA A 513 -6.10 21.99 20.30
CA ALA A 513 -5.87 22.67 19.04
C ALA A 513 -4.61 23.57 19.10
N LYS A 514 -4.47 24.32 20.18
CA LYS A 514 -3.30 25.15 20.45
C LYS A 514 -2.01 24.34 20.54
N VAL A 515 -1.98 23.26 21.34
CA VAL A 515 -0.82 22.36 21.46
C VAL A 515 -0.49 21.75 20.10
N TYR A 516 -1.48 21.26 19.36
CA TYR A 516 -1.27 20.65 18.04
C TYR A 516 -0.63 21.63 17.06
N MET A 517 -1.23 22.82 16.91
CA MET A 517 -0.76 23.85 16.00
C MET A 517 0.63 24.35 16.39
N SER A 518 0.90 24.52 17.69
CA SER A 518 2.19 25.02 18.17
C SER A 518 3.29 23.98 18.27
N SER A 519 3.05 22.70 17.99
CA SER A 519 4.07 21.63 18.14
C SER A 519 4.30 20.82 16.88
N VAL A 520 3.29 20.09 16.40
CA VAL A 520 3.48 19.03 15.39
C VAL A 520 2.97 19.40 14.01
N TYR A 521 2.04 20.35 13.92
CA TYR A 521 1.52 20.80 12.63
C TYR A 521 2.64 21.22 11.68
N PHE A 522 3.55 22.09 12.14
CA PHE A 522 4.68 22.55 11.34
C PHE A 522 5.68 21.48 10.96
N LEU A 523 5.90 20.50 11.84
CA LEU A 523 6.81 19.40 11.57
C LEU A 523 6.34 18.55 10.38
N LEU A 524 5.03 18.42 10.18
CA LEU A 524 4.47 17.72 9.02
C LEU A 524 4.80 18.41 7.68
N HIS A 525 4.96 19.73 7.68
CA HIS A 525 5.23 20.55 6.49
C HIS A 525 6.67 21.07 6.43
N SER A 526 7.55 20.55 7.29
CA SER A 526 8.94 21.00 7.36
C SER A 526 9.80 20.29 6.30
N PRO A 527 10.49 21.03 5.41
CA PRO A 527 11.40 20.45 4.42
C PRO A 527 12.64 19.81 5.07
N SER A 528 12.98 20.23 6.30
CA SER A 528 14.11 19.69 7.05
C SER A 528 13.82 18.33 7.68
N LEU A 529 12.53 17.94 7.81
CA LEU A 529 12.11 16.66 8.35
C LEU A 529 12.09 15.60 7.22
N PRO A 530 13.02 14.62 7.19
CA PRO A 530 13.03 13.59 6.17
C PRO A 530 11.75 12.73 6.21
N ARG A 531 11.34 12.11 5.10
CA ARG A 531 10.19 11.19 5.09
C ARG A 531 10.37 10.06 6.10
N HIS A 532 9.32 9.76 6.86
CA HIS A 532 9.33 8.67 7.83
C HIS A 532 9.60 7.33 7.14
N ARG A 533 10.56 6.55 7.67
CA ARG A 533 10.91 5.22 7.20
C ARG A 533 11.07 4.29 8.38
N TRP A 534 10.23 3.25 8.44
CA TRP A 534 10.29 2.24 9.47
C TRP A 534 11.62 1.47 9.46
N ALA A 535 12.18 1.24 10.66
CA ALA A 535 13.36 0.42 10.89
C ALA A 535 14.59 0.93 10.10
N ASP A 536 14.72 2.25 10.00
CA ASP A 536 15.86 2.93 9.39
C ASP A 536 16.59 3.78 10.43
N PRO A 537 17.59 3.23 11.15
CA PRO A 537 18.22 3.93 12.26
C PRO A 537 18.73 5.32 11.93
N ALA A 538 19.31 5.51 10.74
CA ALA A 538 19.83 6.82 10.32
C ALA A 538 18.71 7.84 10.10
N THR A 539 17.60 7.42 9.46
CA THR A 539 16.45 8.30 9.21
C THR A 539 15.69 8.58 10.51
N GLU A 540 15.51 7.58 11.37
CA GLU A 540 14.87 7.71 12.69
C GLU A 540 15.67 8.66 13.59
N GLU A 541 16.99 8.53 13.64
CA GLU A 541 17.87 9.41 14.41
C GLU A 541 17.88 10.85 13.85
N GLN A 542 17.89 11.01 12.53
CA GLN A 542 17.80 12.33 11.91
C GLN A 542 16.47 13.01 12.21
N ARG A 543 15.35 12.29 12.07
CA ARG A 543 14.02 12.81 12.41
C ARG A 543 13.92 13.17 13.89
N ALA A 544 14.39 12.29 14.79
CA ALA A 544 14.39 12.56 16.22
C ALA A 544 15.17 13.83 16.57
N ARG A 545 16.34 14.06 15.95
CA ARG A 545 17.12 15.29 16.11
C ARG A 545 16.37 16.53 15.66
N VAL A 546 15.74 16.50 14.48
CA VAL A 546 14.96 17.62 13.94
C VAL A 546 13.76 17.93 14.84
N ILE A 547 13.00 16.90 15.23
CA ILE A 547 11.84 17.04 16.11
C ILE A 547 12.25 17.64 17.46
N TYR A 548 13.30 17.09 18.09
CA TYR A 548 13.77 17.59 19.38
C TYR A 548 14.25 19.04 19.31
N ALA A 549 15.10 19.37 18.33
CA ALA A 549 15.61 20.73 18.16
C ALA A 549 14.49 21.74 17.91
N TYR A 550 13.47 21.36 17.13
CA TYR A 550 12.32 22.20 16.87
C TYR A 550 11.50 22.45 18.15
N LEU A 551 11.13 21.38 18.88
CA LEU A 551 10.35 21.50 20.11
C LEU A 551 11.10 22.27 21.21
N ASP A 552 12.41 22.09 21.31
CA ASP A 552 13.27 22.80 22.27
C ASP A 552 13.32 24.30 21.96
N THR A 553 13.50 24.66 20.68
CA THR A 553 13.45 26.05 20.21
C THR A 553 12.11 26.71 20.57
N LEU A 554 11.00 26.01 20.31
CA LEU A 554 9.67 26.51 20.66
C LEU A 554 9.47 26.71 22.15
N LYS A 555 9.96 25.78 22.99
CA LYS A 555 9.92 25.93 24.45
C LYS A 555 10.69 27.18 24.89
N HIS A 556 11.86 27.43 24.34
CA HIS A 556 12.65 28.62 24.65
C HIS A 556 11.96 29.92 24.23
N THR A 557 11.37 29.98 23.03
CA THR A 557 10.62 31.16 22.57
C THR A 557 9.40 31.45 23.44
N GLN A 558 8.67 30.42 23.90
CA GLN A 558 7.54 30.61 24.81
C GLN A 558 7.95 31.20 26.16
N HIS A 559 9.12 30.81 26.68
CA HIS A 559 9.65 31.35 27.94
C HIS A 559 10.10 32.81 27.83
N THR A 560 10.59 33.25 26.67
CA THR A 560 11.11 34.61 26.47
C THR A 560 10.02 35.63 26.12
N THR A 561 8.99 35.25 25.36
CA THR A 561 7.93 36.18 24.92
C THR A 561 6.68 36.16 25.80
N GLY A 562 6.53 35.16 26.68
CA GLY A 562 5.32 34.97 27.49
C GLY A 562 4.06 34.65 26.67
N GLN A 563 4.19 34.53 25.34
CA GLN A 563 3.11 34.16 24.43
C GLN A 563 3.25 32.69 24.05
N SER A 564 2.22 31.91 24.34
CA SER A 564 2.18 30.51 23.95
C SER A 564 1.88 30.39 22.45
N GLY A 565 2.88 30.10 21.63
CA GLY A 565 2.73 29.54 20.29
C GLY A 565 1.74 30.30 19.39
N GLY A 566 1.92 31.62 19.28
CA GLY A 566 1.21 32.43 18.30
C GLY A 566 1.68 32.14 16.87
N PRO A 567 0.99 32.68 15.86
CA PRO A 567 1.37 32.54 14.46
C PRO A 567 2.70 33.24 14.07
N GLU A 568 3.45 33.76 15.04
CA GLU A 568 4.75 34.39 14.82
C GLU A 568 5.81 33.38 14.34
N VAL A 569 5.65 32.08 14.65
CA VAL A 569 6.47 30.99 14.08
C VAL A 569 6.30 30.88 12.56
N PHE A 570 5.13 31.23 12.00
CA PHE A 570 4.92 31.20 10.54
C PHE A 570 5.76 32.24 9.78
N VAL A 571 6.33 33.23 10.48
CA VAL A 571 7.08 34.35 9.90
C VAL A 571 8.55 34.33 10.37
N ASP A 572 8.96 33.32 11.12
CA ASP A 572 10.32 33.18 11.63
C ASP A 572 11.29 32.79 10.49
N PRO A 573 12.28 33.63 10.14
CA PRO A 573 13.26 33.32 9.10
C PRO A 573 14.15 32.11 9.43
N MET A 574 14.16 31.62 10.68
CA MET A 574 14.92 30.42 11.07
C MET A 574 14.25 29.11 10.61
N HIS A 575 12.95 29.11 10.35
CA HIS A 575 12.18 27.90 10.02
C HIS A 575 11.66 27.98 8.58
N GLN A 576 12.28 27.20 7.69
CA GLN A 576 11.78 27.06 6.31
C GLN A 576 10.55 26.17 6.29
N HIS A 577 9.54 26.56 5.52
CA HIS A 577 8.31 25.79 5.33
C HIS A 577 8.05 25.59 3.84
N LEU A 578 7.52 24.42 3.47
CA LEU A 578 7.02 24.22 2.12
C LEU A 578 5.81 25.13 1.89
N ALA A 579 5.63 25.61 0.66
CA ALA A 579 4.43 26.34 0.27
C ALA A 579 3.21 25.44 0.51
N PHE A 580 2.22 25.95 1.23
CA PHE A 580 1.02 25.20 1.59
C PHE A 580 0.20 24.85 0.34
N ASP A 581 -0.14 23.56 0.20
CA ASP A 581 -1.23 23.15 -0.67
C ASP A 581 -2.55 23.37 0.07
N ILE A 582 -3.56 23.91 -0.60
CA ILE A 582 -4.89 24.11 0.00
C ILE A 582 -5.50 22.79 0.46
N THR A 583 -5.14 21.67 -0.17
CA THR A 583 -5.57 20.33 0.26
C THR A 583 -5.02 19.94 1.63
N GLU A 584 -3.94 20.56 2.10
CA GLU A 584 -3.37 20.31 3.43
C GLU A 584 -4.11 21.09 4.54
N LEU A 585 -4.81 22.16 4.17
CA LEU A 585 -5.59 23.00 5.08
C LEU A 585 -7.09 22.66 5.07
N THR A 586 -7.52 21.88 4.08
CA THR A 586 -8.92 21.55 3.86
C THR A 586 -9.19 20.07 4.12
N PHE A 587 -10.20 19.82 4.94
CA PHE A 587 -10.75 18.50 5.18
C PHE A 587 -11.85 18.23 4.16
N ASP A 588 -11.56 17.32 3.24
CA ASP A 588 -12.49 16.82 2.24
C ASP A 588 -13.20 15.58 2.76
N LEU A 589 -14.45 15.74 3.19
CA LEU A 589 -15.23 14.64 3.73
C LEU A 589 -15.46 13.51 2.71
N LEU A 590 -15.65 13.83 1.43
CA LEU A 590 -16.03 12.84 0.42
C LEU A 590 -14.87 11.91 0.07
N ASN A 591 -13.66 12.45 0.01
CA ASN A 591 -12.46 11.67 -0.26
C ASN A 591 -11.98 10.87 0.95
N VAL A 592 -12.32 11.31 2.16
CA VAL A 592 -11.74 10.80 3.40
C VAL A 592 -12.68 9.87 4.17
N ALA A 593 -14.00 10.03 4.04
CA ALA A 593 -14.95 9.22 4.79
C ALA A 593 -14.98 7.76 4.32
N ARG A 594 -15.05 6.84 5.29
CA ARG A 594 -15.11 5.40 5.00
C ARG A 594 -16.50 5.02 4.48
N ALA A 595 -16.53 4.14 3.49
CA ALA A 595 -17.77 3.57 2.99
C ALA A 595 -18.08 2.23 3.66
N SER A 596 -19.27 2.06 4.24
CA SER A 596 -19.73 0.76 4.71
C SER A 596 -19.71 -0.28 3.59
N ALA A 597 -19.25 -1.51 3.87
CA ALA A 597 -19.07 -2.58 2.88
C ALA A 597 -20.34 -2.91 2.08
N VAL A 598 -21.53 -2.72 2.66
CA VAL A 598 -22.82 -2.91 1.96
C VAL A 598 -23.04 -1.86 0.88
N ALA A 599 -22.61 -0.61 1.15
CA ALA A 599 -22.62 0.44 0.14
C ALA A 599 -21.52 0.19 -0.91
N VAL A 600 -20.38 -0.40 -0.56
CA VAL A 600 -19.34 -0.76 -1.56
C VAL A 600 -19.88 -1.79 -2.56
N VAL A 601 -20.78 -2.71 -2.18
CA VAL A 601 -21.39 -3.66 -3.13
C VAL A 601 -22.38 -2.97 -4.07
N ILE A 602 -23.20 -2.04 -3.56
CA ILE A 602 -24.19 -1.30 -4.37
C ILE A 602 -23.51 -0.23 -5.23
N VAL A 603 -22.54 0.49 -4.66
CA VAL A 603 -21.71 1.47 -5.36
C VAL A 603 -20.80 0.76 -6.35
N SER A 604 -20.10 -0.33 -6.03
CA SER A 604 -19.29 -1.08 -7.03
C SER A 604 -20.14 -1.69 -8.16
N ALA A 605 -21.41 -2.02 -7.90
CA ALA A 605 -22.35 -2.43 -8.94
C ALA A 605 -22.80 -1.26 -9.83
N VAL A 606 -22.63 0.00 -9.38
CA VAL A 606 -23.07 1.23 -10.05
C VAL A 606 -21.89 2.10 -10.57
N THR A 607 -20.69 2.02 -9.98
CA THR A 607 -19.52 2.89 -10.25
C THR A 607 -18.33 2.15 -10.86
N GLY A 608 -18.38 0.83 -10.99
CA GLY A 608 -17.36 0.05 -11.70
C GLY A 608 -15.92 0.25 -11.21
N GLU A 609 -15.71 0.50 -9.92
CA GLU A 609 -14.38 0.48 -9.33
C GLU A 609 -13.88 -0.97 -9.18
N ARG A 610 -12.91 -1.32 -10.02
CA ARG A 610 -11.92 -2.41 -9.92
C ARG A 610 -12.22 -3.53 -8.91
N LEU A 611 -13.02 -4.50 -9.35
CA LEU A 611 -12.93 -5.89 -8.87
C LEU A 611 -11.70 -6.57 -9.52
N PHE A 612 -10.51 -6.32 -8.98
CA PHE A 612 -9.41 -7.30 -9.04
C PHE A 612 -8.97 -7.61 -7.61
N GLY A 613 -9.71 -8.55 -7.01
CA GLY A 613 -9.46 -9.09 -5.68
C GLY A 613 -10.36 -10.28 -5.44
N VAL A 614 -9.90 -11.46 -5.87
CA VAL A 614 -10.39 -12.80 -5.50
C VAL A 614 -11.84 -13.16 -5.91
N GLY A 615 -11.94 -13.85 -7.05
CA GLY A 615 -12.69 -15.09 -7.18
C GLY A 615 -14.20 -15.07 -6.91
N LYS A 616 -14.99 -14.47 -7.79
CA LYS A 616 -16.33 -14.98 -8.21
C LYS A 616 -16.75 -14.32 -9.52
N LYS A 617 -16.75 -15.10 -10.61
CA LYS A 617 -17.30 -14.68 -11.90
C LYS A 617 -18.83 -14.64 -11.82
N ASN A 618 -19.42 -13.50 -11.48
CA ASN A 618 -20.82 -13.26 -11.80
C ASN A 618 -20.87 -12.68 -13.23
N LYS A 619 -21.33 -13.51 -14.18
CA LYS A 619 -21.65 -13.05 -15.53
C LYS A 619 -22.83 -12.08 -15.44
N VAL A 620 -22.59 -10.79 -15.61
CA VAL A 620 -23.66 -9.79 -15.74
C VAL A 620 -23.76 -9.42 -17.22
N PHE A 621 -24.94 -9.70 -17.80
CA PHE A 621 -25.32 -9.35 -19.17
C PHE A 621 -25.73 -7.87 -19.22
N GLY A 622 -25.29 -7.15 -20.26
CA GLY A 622 -25.92 -5.88 -20.67
C GLY A 622 -24.93 -4.78 -21.02
N GLY A 623 -24.78 -4.47 -22.31
CA GLY A 623 -23.96 -3.35 -22.80
C GLY A 623 -24.32 -1.99 -22.20
N LEU A 624 -25.54 -1.83 -21.67
CA LEU A 624 -26.00 -0.63 -20.98
C LEU A 624 -25.19 -0.34 -19.69
N VAL A 625 -24.82 -1.40 -18.95
CA VAL A 625 -24.04 -1.29 -17.70
C VAL A 625 -22.62 -0.80 -18.00
N TRP A 626 -22.03 -1.25 -19.10
CA TRP A 626 -20.69 -0.83 -19.51
C TRP A 626 -20.62 0.64 -19.94
N ILE A 627 -21.70 1.18 -20.51
CA ILE A 627 -21.79 2.60 -20.88
C ILE A 627 -21.95 3.48 -19.64
N LEU A 628 -22.79 3.06 -18.67
CA LEU A 628 -22.93 3.71 -17.38
C LEU A 628 -21.62 3.67 -16.56
N VAL A 629 -20.93 2.54 -16.53
CA VAL A 629 -19.62 2.38 -15.84
C VAL A 629 -18.52 3.21 -16.51
N ALA A 630 -18.51 3.33 -17.84
CA ALA A 630 -17.56 4.21 -18.53
C ALA A 630 -17.83 5.71 -18.24
N SER A 631 -19.08 6.06 -17.92
CA SER A 631 -19.50 7.45 -17.67
C SER A 631 -19.15 7.97 -16.27
N THR A 632 -18.95 7.09 -15.27
CA THR A 632 -18.68 7.48 -13.89
C THR A 632 -17.21 7.83 -13.60
N LEU A 633 -16.30 7.71 -14.58
CA LEU A 633 -14.85 7.85 -14.38
C LEU A 633 -14.20 9.01 -15.14
N VAL A 634 -14.97 9.98 -15.65
CA VAL A 634 -14.42 11.12 -16.41
C VAL A 634 -14.87 12.44 -15.79
N GLN A 635 -14.02 13.01 -14.92
CA GLN A 635 -14.06 14.47 -14.64
C GLN A 635 -13.63 15.23 -15.91
N PRO A 636 -14.01 16.50 -16.17
CA PRO A 636 -14.92 17.36 -15.41
C PRO A 636 -16.40 17.05 -15.67
N ASP A 637 -17.25 17.49 -14.75
CA ASP A 637 -18.69 17.31 -14.83
C ASP A 637 -19.29 18.12 -15.99
N ASN A 638 -20.02 17.41 -16.86
CA ASN A 638 -21.00 17.93 -17.81
C ASN A 638 -20.56 18.23 -19.26
N PRO A 639 -20.13 17.19 -19.99
CA PRO A 639 -20.70 16.92 -21.33
C PRO A 639 -21.28 15.50 -21.50
N LEU A 640 -21.21 14.64 -20.47
CA LEU A 640 -21.58 13.22 -20.57
C LEU A 640 -23.07 12.93 -20.29
N GLY A 641 -23.81 13.87 -19.72
CA GLY A 641 -25.26 13.72 -19.52
C GLY A 641 -26.03 13.59 -20.85
N TRP A 642 -25.61 14.33 -21.87
CA TRP A 642 -26.18 14.24 -23.22
C TRP A 642 -25.87 12.90 -23.88
N VAL A 643 -24.64 12.40 -23.74
CA VAL A 643 -24.23 11.08 -24.25
C VAL A 643 -25.03 9.96 -23.60
N MET A 644 -25.27 10.04 -22.29
CA MET A 644 -26.14 9.10 -21.57
C MET A 644 -27.58 9.14 -22.08
N PHE A 645 -28.16 10.34 -22.23
CA PHE A 645 -29.50 10.50 -22.76
C PHE A 645 -29.64 9.86 -24.15
N VAL A 646 -28.72 10.18 -25.08
CA VAL A 646 -28.69 9.63 -26.44
C VAL A 646 -28.64 8.10 -26.41
N SER A 647 -27.77 7.52 -25.58
CA SER A 647 -27.60 6.06 -25.50
C SER A 647 -28.83 5.35 -24.94
N VAL A 648 -29.42 5.86 -23.85
CA VAL A 648 -30.61 5.26 -23.23
C VAL A 648 -31.82 5.42 -24.15
N PHE A 649 -32.00 6.60 -24.74
CA PHE A 649 -33.08 6.88 -25.69
C PHE A 649 -33.05 5.94 -26.90
N CYS A 650 -31.88 5.82 -27.55
CA CYS A 650 -31.73 4.92 -28.69
C CYS A 650 -31.88 3.45 -28.29
N PHE A 651 -31.39 3.03 -27.12
CA PHE A 651 -31.59 1.66 -26.66
C PHE A 651 -33.07 1.32 -26.44
N VAL A 652 -33.81 2.18 -25.75
CA VAL A 652 -35.25 1.99 -25.51
C VAL A 652 -36.01 1.94 -26.84
N LEU A 653 -35.74 2.88 -27.75
CA LEU A 653 -36.42 2.92 -29.04
C LEU A 653 -36.03 1.75 -29.96
N THR A 654 -34.76 1.36 -30.06
CA THR A 654 -34.35 0.19 -30.85
C THR A 654 -34.95 -1.09 -30.27
N THR A 655 -35.06 -1.20 -28.95
CA THR A 655 -35.72 -2.33 -28.29
C THR A 655 -37.22 -2.35 -28.61
N LEU A 656 -37.90 -1.20 -28.54
CA LEU A 656 -39.29 -1.06 -28.95
C LEU A 656 -39.47 -1.43 -30.44
N TRP A 657 -38.59 -0.93 -31.31
CA TRP A 657 -38.60 -1.20 -32.75
C TRP A 657 -38.42 -2.68 -33.05
N PHE A 658 -37.54 -3.36 -32.31
CA PHE A 658 -37.33 -4.80 -32.39
C PHE A 658 -38.59 -5.58 -31.99
N PHE A 659 -39.29 -5.19 -30.92
CA PHE A 659 -40.54 -5.83 -30.53
C PHE A 659 -41.66 -5.59 -31.56
N ILE A 660 -41.79 -4.37 -32.10
CA ILE A 660 -42.76 -4.08 -33.15
C ILE A 660 -42.48 -4.90 -34.42
N PHE A 661 -41.20 -5.10 -34.75
CA PHE A 661 -40.78 -5.97 -35.84
C PHE A 661 -41.16 -7.44 -35.59
N LEU A 662 -40.95 -7.97 -34.37
CA LEU A 662 -41.34 -9.33 -34.00
C LEU A 662 -42.86 -9.55 -34.03
N CYS A 663 -43.65 -8.51 -33.73
CA CYS A 663 -45.12 -8.56 -33.81
C CYS A 663 -45.66 -8.51 -35.26
N GLY A 664 -44.80 -8.43 -36.28
CA GLY A 664 -45.22 -8.46 -37.69
C GLY A 664 -45.82 -7.16 -38.22
N ALA A 665 -45.79 -6.07 -37.46
CA ALA A 665 -46.26 -4.75 -37.88
C ALA A 665 -45.38 -4.11 -38.99
N ASN A 666 -44.24 -4.75 -39.29
CA ASN A 666 -43.33 -4.40 -40.37
C ASN A 666 -43.88 -4.64 -41.79
N GLN A 667 -45.03 -5.32 -41.92
CA GLN A 667 -45.69 -5.55 -43.20
C GLN A 667 -46.62 -4.41 -43.64
N SER A 668 -46.73 -3.34 -42.84
CA SER A 668 -47.51 -2.15 -43.20
C SER A 668 -46.79 -1.33 -44.28
N SER A 669 -47.55 -0.70 -45.19
CA SER A 669 -47.00 0.14 -46.27
C SER A 669 -46.25 1.38 -45.76
N VAL A 670 -46.49 1.79 -44.51
CA VAL A 670 -45.87 2.95 -43.87
C VAL A 670 -44.54 2.58 -43.18
N TRP A 671 -44.28 1.28 -42.97
CA TRP A 671 -43.10 0.80 -42.26
C TRP A 671 -41.76 1.26 -42.88
N PRO A 672 -41.55 1.21 -44.21
CA PRO A 672 -40.29 1.68 -44.80
C PRO A 672 -40.01 3.16 -44.52
N SER A 673 -41.04 4.02 -44.57
CA SER A 673 -40.93 5.45 -44.26
C SER A 673 -40.57 5.70 -42.79
N LEU A 674 -41.22 4.99 -41.87
CA LEU A 674 -40.94 5.08 -40.44
C LEU A 674 -39.55 4.57 -40.08
N ASP A 675 -39.12 3.49 -40.75
CA ASP A 675 -37.80 2.89 -40.56
C ASP A 675 -36.68 3.85 -40.99
N VAL A 676 -36.85 4.56 -42.11
CA VAL A 676 -35.92 5.63 -42.54
C VAL A 676 -35.88 6.75 -41.52
N GLY A 677 -37.04 7.23 -41.06
CA GLY A 677 -37.13 8.32 -40.08
C GLY A 677 -36.43 7.98 -38.76
N PHE A 678 -36.67 6.78 -38.23
CA PHE A 678 -36.04 6.32 -36.99
C PHE A 678 -34.51 6.24 -37.11
N HIS A 679 -34.00 5.56 -38.13
CA HIS A 679 -32.55 5.41 -38.30
C HIS A 679 -31.86 6.75 -38.57
N PHE A 680 -32.50 7.67 -39.30
CA PHE A 680 -31.99 9.03 -39.48
C PHE A 680 -31.87 9.80 -38.16
N VAL A 681 -32.91 9.76 -37.31
CA VAL A 681 -32.88 10.39 -35.99
C VAL A 681 -31.78 9.79 -35.12
N ALA A 682 -31.63 8.46 -35.14
CA ALA A 682 -30.57 7.78 -34.40
C ALA A 682 -29.16 8.22 -34.86
N VAL A 683 -28.93 8.37 -36.17
CA VAL A 683 -27.66 8.90 -36.71
C VAL A 683 -27.36 10.29 -36.17
N VAL A 684 -28.33 11.21 -36.22
CA VAL A 684 -28.14 12.59 -35.75
C VAL A 684 -27.79 12.62 -34.26
N PHE A 685 -28.50 11.83 -33.46
CA PHE A 685 -28.27 11.76 -32.02
C PHE A 685 -26.90 11.16 -31.70
N TYR A 686 -26.51 10.05 -32.32
CA TYR A 686 -25.19 9.45 -32.11
C TYR A 686 -24.03 10.31 -32.66
N LEU A 687 -24.25 11.04 -33.76
CA LEU A 687 -23.27 12.01 -34.27
C LEU A 687 -23.08 13.16 -33.27
N SER A 688 -24.17 13.71 -32.71
CA SER A 688 -24.07 14.78 -31.69
C SER A 688 -23.28 14.32 -30.46
N ALA A 689 -23.58 13.14 -29.93
CA ALA A 689 -22.85 12.54 -28.81
C ALA A 689 -21.37 12.27 -29.16
N SER A 690 -21.07 11.89 -30.40
CA SER A 690 -19.69 11.65 -30.85
C SER A 690 -18.86 12.92 -30.93
N VAL A 691 -19.46 14.04 -31.35
CA VAL A 691 -18.78 15.36 -31.38
C VAL A 691 -18.42 15.80 -29.96
N ASP A 692 -19.35 15.69 -29.01
CA ASP A 692 -19.11 16.02 -27.61
C ASP A 692 -18.02 15.12 -26.99
N LEU A 693 -18.06 13.81 -27.30
CA LEU A 693 -17.07 12.85 -26.81
C LEU A 693 -15.68 13.05 -27.42
N ALA A 694 -15.61 13.48 -28.68
CA ALA A 694 -14.36 13.83 -29.36
C ALA A 694 -13.71 15.08 -28.77
N TYR A 695 -14.50 16.11 -28.44
CA TYR A 695 -14.02 17.31 -27.75
C TYR A 695 -13.34 16.98 -26.41
N VAL A 696 -13.98 16.13 -25.58
CA VAL A 696 -13.41 15.66 -24.31
C VAL A 696 -12.16 14.79 -24.52
N THR A 697 -12.18 13.94 -25.54
CA THR A 697 -11.08 13.04 -25.88
C THR A 697 -9.81 13.81 -26.26
N ILE A 698 -9.93 14.90 -27.03
CA ILE A 698 -8.81 15.76 -27.43
C ILE A 698 -8.17 16.44 -26.21
N LEU A 699 -8.99 16.86 -25.23
CA LEU A 699 -8.50 17.48 -23.99
C LEU A 699 -7.78 16.51 -23.05
N LYS A 700 -8.02 15.19 -23.15
CA LYS A 700 -7.58 14.19 -22.16
C LYS A 700 -6.82 12.98 -22.72
N ALA A 701 -6.55 12.93 -24.02
CA ALA A 701 -5.83 11.84 -24.69
C ALA A 701 -6.37 10.43 -24.36
N ALA A 702 -7.70 10.24 -24.37
CA ALA A 702 -8.38 8.98 -24.03
C ALA A 702 -9.06 8.29 -25.24
N VAL A 703 -9.07 6.96 -25.33
CA VAL A 703 -9.55 6.20 -26.52
C VAL A 703 -11.07 5.92 -26.48
N LEU A 704 -11.90 6.86 -26.01
CA LEU A 704 -13.34 6.62 -25.81
C LEU A 704 -14.22 6.91 -27.05
N ALA A 705 -13.77 7.77 -27.96
CA ALA A 705 -14.58 8.22 -29.09
C ALA A 705 -14.82 7.15 -30.19
N VAL A 706 -14.01 6.09 -30.24
CA VAL A 706 -14.02 5.12 -31.36
C VAL A 706 -15.36 4.39 -31.50
N MET A 707 -15.99 4.02 -30.38
CA MET A 707 -17.22 3.22 -30.39
C MET A 707 -18.46 4.01 -30.83
N SER A 708 -18.54 5.32 -30.52
CA SER A 708 -19.69 6.15 -30.93
C SER A 708 -19.65 6.47 -32.43
N TYR A 709 -18.45 6.63 -33.02
CA TYR A 709 -18.29 6.75 -34.46
C TYR A 709 -18.68 5.47 -35.21
N VAL A 710 -18.35 4.30 -34.67
CA VAL A 710 -18.79 3.00 -35.23
C VAL A 710 -20.31 2.88 -35.20
N ALA A 711 -20.95 3.22 -34.07
CA ALA A 711 -22.42 3.21 -33.97
C ALA A 711 -23.06 4.18 -34.97
N THR A 712 -22.55 5.41 -35.08
CA THR A 712 -23.02 6.42 -36.04
C THR A 712 -22.94 5.89 -37.48
N LEU A 713 -21.81 5.27 -37.84
CA LEU A 713 -21.62 4.67 -39.17
C LEU A 713 -22.62 3.53 -39.42
N LEU A 714 -22.84 2.64 -38.46
CA LEU A 714 -23.78 1.53 -38.60
C LEU A 714 -25.21 2.04 -38.80
N TYR A 715 -25.68 2.98 -37.98
CA TYR A 715 -27.01 3.57 -38.16
C TYR A 715 -27.14 4.34 -39.48
N PHE A 716 -26.06 4.95 -39.97
CA PHE A 716 -26.05 5.65 -41.26
C PHE A 716 -26.16 4.68 -42.44
N LEU A 717 -25.41 3.57 -42.40
CA LEU A 717 -25.54 2.50 -43.37
C LEU A 717 -26.97 1.91 -43.35
N HIS A 718 -27.53 1.68 -42.16
CA HIS A 718 -28.92 1.25 -42.02
C HIS A 718 -29.90 2.26 -42.62
N ALA A 719 -29.73 3.56 -42.37
CA ALA A 719 -30.57 4.60 -42.95
C ALA A 719 -30.51 4.61 -44.49
N ILE A 720 -29.32 4.41 -45.08
CA ILE A 720 -29.17 4.28 -46.54
C ILE A 720 -29.92 3.06 -47.06
N PHE A 721 -29.73 1.88 -46.44
CA PHE A 721 -30.43 0.66 -46.88
C PHE A 721 -31.95 0.77 -46.68
N SER A 722 -32.41 1.44 -45.63
CA SER A 722 -33.83 1.74 -45.43
C SER A 722 -34.36 2.70 -46.48
N ALA A 723 -33.59 3.72 -46.87
CA ALA A 723 -33.99 4.66 -47.92
C ALA A 723 -34.07 3.99 -49.30
N ILE A 724 -33.13 3.10 -49.62
CA ILE A 724 -33.17 2.28 -50.84
C ILE A 724 -34.38 1.35 -50.85
N ARG A 725 -34.73 0.74 -49.70
CA ARG A 725 -35.95 -0.08 -49.56
C ARG A 725 -37.22 0.76 -49.72
N TRP A 726 -37.24 1.96 -49.15
CA TRP A 726 -38.35 2.89 -49.26
C TRP A 726 -38.58 3.35 -50.71
N GLN A 727 -37.52 3.64 -51.47
CA GLN A 727 -37.62 4.02 -52.88
C GLN A 727 -38.13 2.87 -53.78
N ARG A 728 -37.94 1.61 -53.35
CA ARG A 728 -38.37 0.40 -54.07
C ARG A 728 -39.74 -0.13 -53.62
N SER A 729 -40.31 0.42 -52.55
CA SER A 729 -41.65 0.12 -52.03
C SER A 729 -42.64 1.13 -52.59
#